data_AF-A0A1U7T0H9-F1
#
_entry.id   AF-A0A1U7T0H9-F1
#
_cell.length_a   1.000
_cell.length_b   1.000
_cell.length_c   1.000
_cell.angle_alpha   90.00
_cell.angle_beta   90.00
_cell.angle_gamma   90.00
#
_symmetry.space_group_name_H-M   'P 1'
#
loop_
_entity.id
_entity.type
_entity.pdbx_description
1 polymer ?
#
loop_
_entity_poly.entity_id
_entity_poly.type
_entity_poly.pdbx_seq_one_letter_code
_entity_poly.pdbx_strand_id
1 'polypeptide(L)'
;MTDHSIKECQKSLDFVLGWFAKPIFIDGDYPDSMKNNLSSLLPEFTESEKKFIKGTADFFALSFGPTLSFQLLDPHMKFRQLESPSLRQLLSWIDLEYNHPQIFIVENGWFVSGTTKRDDAKYMYYLKKFIMETLKAIRLDGVDVIGYTAWSLMDGFEWHRGYSIRRGLFYVDFLSQEKKLLPKSSALFYQKLIEKNGFLPLPENQPLEGTFPCDFAWGVVDNYIQVDTTLSQFTDQNVYLWDVHHSKRLIKVDGLVTKKRKSNCVDFAAIRPQIALLQEMHISHFHFSLDWALILPLGNQSQVNHTILHYYGCVVSELVRANITPVVALWQPAAFHQGLPRPLARQGAWENPYTSLAFAEYATLCFKELGHHVKFWITMNEPYTRNMTYSAGHNLLKAHALAWRVYDEKFRRAQKGKISIALLTDWIEPACPFSQKDKEVAERVLEFDIGWLAEPIFGSGDYPRVMRDWLYQRNNFLLPYFTEDEKKLIQGTFDFLALSHYTTILVDWEKEDPVKYNDYLEVQEMTDITWLNSPGQVAVVPWGLRKVLNWLKFKYGDLPVYITSNGIDDDLHSEQDELRVYYMQNYVNEALKAYTLDGVNLCGYFAYSFNDRTAPKFGLYRYAANQFEPKLSMKHYRKIIDNNGFPGPETMGRFCPEEFSMCSECSFFQTRKSLLVFIAFIFLAFIISLSLIFYYSKKGRRSYK
;
A
#
# COMPACT_ATOMS: atom_id res chain seq x y z
N MET A 1 11.80 26.90 -7.72
CA MET A 1 12.19 28.12 -6.97
C MET A 1 12.49 29.21 -7.98
N THR A 2 12.16 30.48 -7.71
CA THR A 2 12.54 31.57 -8.61
C THR A 2 13.99 31.99 -8.34
N ASP A 3 14.68 32.56 -9.32
CA ASP A 3 16.05 33.08 -9.14
C ASP A 3 16.16 34.10 -8.00
N HIS A 4 15.09 34.86 -7.77
CA HIS A 4 15.01 35.78 -6.65
C HIS A 4 15.04 35.06 -5.30
N SER A 5 14.22 34.01 -5.12
CA SER A 5 14.23 33.21 -3.89
C SER A 5 15.60 32.58 -3.61
N ILE A 6 16.28 32.09 -4.65
CA ILE A 6 17.63 31.50 -4.49
C ILE A 6 18.63 32.55 -3.98
N LYS A 7 18.59 33.77 -4.52
CA LYS A 7 19.43 34.88 -4.06
C LYS A 7 19.14 35.26 -2.60
N GLU A 8 17.88 35.27 -2.19
CA GLU A 8 17.52 35.53 -0.79
C GLU A 8 17.93 34.39 0.16
N CYS A 9 17.90 33.12 -0.30
CA CYS A 9 18.46 32.00 0.45
C CYS A 9 19.99 32.15 0.63
N GLN A 10 20.72 32.50 -0.42
CA GLN A 10 22.16 32.76 -0.33
C GLN A 10 22.45 33.89 0.66
N LYS A 11 21.70 35.00 0.56
CA LYS A 11 21.79 36.11 1.49
C LYS A 11 21.52 35.69 2.94
N SER A 12 20.57 34.78 3.16
CA SER A 12 20.32 34.22 4.49
C SER A 12 21.54 33.47 5.04
N LEU A 13 22.16 32.61 4.24
CA LEU A 13 23.36 31.87 4.64
C LEU A 13 24.56 32.79 4.86
N ASP A 14 24.75 33.82 4.04
CA ASP A 14 25.80 34.83 4.23
C ASP A 14 25.63 35.57 5.57
N PHE A 15 24.41 35.94 5.95
CA PHE A 15 24.13 36.70 7.17
C PHE A 15 24.31 35.88 8.46
N VAL A 16 24.25 34.55 8.36
CA VAL A 16 24.34 33.65 9.51
C VAL A 16 25.70 32.98 9.58
N LEU A 17 26.07 32.24 8.54
CA LEU A 17 27.31 31.47 8.48
C LEU A 17 28.43 32.28 7.83
N GLY A 18 28.15 32.93 6.70
CA GLY A 18 29.14 33.74 5.97
C GLY A 18 29.71 34.90 6.77
N TRP A 19 28.95 35.43 7.74
CA TRP A 19 29.38 36.51 8.64
C TRP A 19 30.73 36.19 9.30
N PHE A 20 30.93 34.96 9.73
CA PHE A 20 32.19 34.52 10.35
C PHE A 20 33.03 33.66 9.39
N ALA A 21 32.38 32.80 8.60
CA ALA A 21 33.09 31.84 7.77
C ALA A 21 33.84 32.51 6.60
N LYS A 22 33.25 33.49 5.90
CA LYS A 22 33.93 34.12 4.75
C LYS A 22 35.21 34.87 5.16
N PRO A 23 35.21 35.71 6.22
CA PRO A 23 36.45 36.34 6.69
C PRO A 23 37.55 35.32 7.02
N ILE A 24 37.19 34.20 7.67
CA ILE A 24 38.16 33.20 8.11
C ILE A 24 38.70 32.37 6.94
N PHE A 25 37.82 31.86 6.06
CA PHE A 25 38.20 30.86 5.06
C PHE A 25 38.54 31.42 3.66
N ILE A 26 38.12 32.64 3.32
CA ILE A 26 38.25 33.17 1.95
C ILE A 26 39.26 34.32 1.85
N ASP A 27 38.88 35.51 2.28
CA ASP A 27 39.59 36.75 1.94
C ASP A 27 39.79 37.72 3.12
N GLY A 28 39.34 37.36 4.33
CA GLY A 28 39.52 38.22 5.51
C GLY A 28 38.45 39.29 5.69
N ASP A 29 37.50 39.41 4.78
CA ASP A 29 36.48 40.47 4.79
C ASP A 29 35.05 39.93 4.91
N TYR A 30 34.12 40.77 5.34
CA TYR A 30 32.71 40.40 5.46
C TYR A 30 32.06 40.13 4.08
N PRO A 31 30.99 39.31 4.02
CA PRO A 31 30.22 39.11 2.79
C PRO A 31 29.70 40.41 2.17
N ASP A 32 29.75 40.50 0.84
CA ASP A 32 29.28 41.67 0.11
C ASP A 32 27.77 41.93 0.35
N SER A 33 26.99 40.87 0.50
CA SER A 33 25.58 40.93 0.84
C SER A 33 25.33 41.63 2.18
N MET A 34 26.22 41.45 3.17
CA MET A 34 26.18 42.15 4.46
C MET A 34 26.66 43.59 4.33
N LYS A 35 27.80 43.82 3.67
CA LYS A 35 28.36 45.17 3.45
C LYS A 35 27.35 46.10 2.76
N ASN A 36 26.62 45.58 1.78
CA ASN A 36 25.60 46.35 1.05
C ASN A 36 24.36 46.69 1.90
N ASN A 37 24.01 45.86 2.87
CA ASN A 37 22.79 46.03 3.68
C ASN A 37 23.04 46.77 4.99
N LEU A 38 24.25 46.62 5.54
CA LEU A 38 24.66 47.13 6.86
C LEU A 38 25.74 48.20 6.75
N SER A 39 25.84 48.90 5.61
CA SER A 39 26.95 49.80 5.26
C SER A 39 27.27 50.89 6.29
N SER A 40 26.35 51.23 7.18
CA SER A 40 26.54 52.21 8.26
C SER A 40 26.76 51.61 9.65
N LEU A 41 26.46 50.32 9.84
CA LEU A 41 26.49 49.64 11.14
C LEU A 41 27.58 48.57 11.23
N LEU A 42 28.01 48.02 10.09
CA LEU A 42 29.04 46.99 10.02
C LEU A 42 30.43 47.64 10.09
N PRO A 43 31.27 47.29 11.08
CA PRO A 43 32.65 47.78 11.11
C PRO A 43 33.44 47.34 9.87
N GLU A 44 34.40 48.16 9.46
CA GLU A 44 35.30 47.82 8.35
C GLU A 44 36.60 47.20 8.87
N PHE A 45 37.05 46.11 8.24
CA PHE A 45 38.39 45.58 8.47
C PHE A 45 39.43 46.36 7.67
N THR A 46 40.54 46.71 8.31
CA THR A 46 41.74 47.19 7.61
C THR A 46 42.38 46.06 6.79
N GLU A 47 43.15 46.41 5.76
CA GLU A 47 43.82 45.39 4.93
C GLU A 47 44.80 44.50 5.72
N SER A 48 45.42 45.04 6.77
CA SER A 48 46.24 44.25 7.70
C SER A 48 45.42 43.24 8.49
N GLU A 49 44.22 43.61 8.95
CA GLU A 49 43.34 42.72 9.70
C GLU A 49 42.78 41.63 8.80
N LYS A 50 42.37 41.96 7.57
CA LYS A 50 41.89 40.97 6.59
C LYS A 50 42.94 39.87 6.37
N LYS A 51 44.19 40.26 6.14
CA LYS A 51 45.30 39.31 5.96
C LYS A 51 45.62 38.52 7.23
N PHE A 52 45.41 39.11 8.41
CA PHE A 52 45.62 38.45 9.69
C PHE A 52 44.53 37.40 9.98
N ILE A 53 43.28 37.66 9.60
CA ILE A 53 42.13 36.77 9.86
C ILE A 53 42.07 35.64 8.83
N LYS A 54 42.40 35.92 7.57
CA LYS A 54 42.36 34.92 6.49
C LYS A 54 43.24 33.71 6.81
N GLY A 55 42.65 32.52 6.74
CA GLY A 55 43.35 31.24 6.93
C GLY A 55 43.65 30.90 8.39
N THR A 56 42.92 31.48 9.35
CA THR A 56 43.11 31.24 10.79
C THR A 56 42.39 30.00 11.33
N ALA A 57 42.02 29.06 10.47
CA ALA A 57 41.38 27.80 10.84
C ALA A 57 41.95 26.64 10.01
N ASP A 58 42.39 25.58 10.70
CA ASP A 58 42.95 24.37 10.07
C ASP A 58 41.87 23.49 9.42
N PHE A 59 40.64 23.56 9.93
CA PHE A 59 39.47 22.84 9.43
C PHE A 59 38.19 23.63 9.74
N PHE A 60 37.10 23.28 9.05
CA PHE A 60 35.79 23.88 9.25
C PHE A 60 35.03 23.19 10.39
N ALA A 61 34.96 23.84 11.54
CA ALA A 61 34.19 23.37 12.69
C ALA A 61 32.70 23.75 12.53
N LEU A 62 31.85 22.77 12.18
CA LEU A 62 30.42 23.00 11.95
C LEU A 62 29.59 22.65 13.20
N SER A 63 28.85 23.63 13.73
CA SER A 63 27.74 23.39 14.68
C SER A 63 26.41 23.44 13.93
N PHE A 64 25.62 22.37 14.04
CA PHE A 64 24.31 22.28 13.42
C PHE A 64 23.33 21.53 14.35
N GLY A 65 22.36 22.24 14.90
CA GLY A 65 21.39 21.66 15.84
C GLY A 65 20.37 22.69 16.32
N PRO A 66 19.56 22.37 17.33
CA PRO A 66 18.47 23.22 17.82
C PRO A 66 18.94 24.47 18.57
N THR A 67 20.25 24.73 18.61
CA THR A 67 20.85 25.92 19.22
C THR A 67 20.45 27.17 18.44
N LEU A 68 20.67 27.20 17.12
CA LEU A 68 20.25 28.30 16.24
C LEU A 68 18.99 27.94 15.43
N SER A 69 18.97 26.72 14.86
CA SER A 69 17.90 26.29 13.97
C SER A 69 16.54 26.24 14.68
N PHE A 70 15.54 26.87 14.08
CA PHE A 70 14.14 26.97 14.48
C PHE A 70 13.89 27.69 15.81
N GLN A 71 14.90 28.33 16.39
CA GLN A 71 14.76 28.97 17.70
C GLN A 71 15.41 30.35 17.82
N LEU A 72 16.74 30.43 17.71
CA LEU A 72 17.49 31.67 17.97
C LEU A 72 17.79 32.47 16.69
N LEU A 73 17.50 31.91 15.52
CA LEU A 73 17.64 32.63 14.26
C LEU A 73 16.63 33.79 14.16
N ASP A 74 17.13 35.00 13.92
CA ASP A 74 16.28 36.18 13.70
C ASP A 74 15.38 35.95 12.48
N PRO A 75 14.04 36.09 12.59
CA PRO A 75 13.12 35.93 11.49
C PRO A 75 13.41 36.81 10.27
N HIS A 76 14.00 38.00 10.46
CA HIS A 76 14.37 38.92 9.38
C HIS A 76 15.56 38.39 8.57
N MET A 77 16.46 37.65 9.19
CA MET A 77 17.63 37.03 8.53
C MET A 77 17.25 35.82 7.68
N LYS A 78 15.99 35.35 7.72
CA LYS A 78 15.47 34.34 6.79
C LYS A 78 15.11 34.91 5.42
N PHE A 79 15.01 36.24 5.28
CA PHE A 79 14.63 36.92 4.04
C PHE A 79 13.37 36.34 3.38
N ARG A 80 12.35 36.04 4.21
CA ARG A 80 11.05 35.44 3.81
C ARG A 80 11.17 34.05 3.14
N GLN A 81 12.28 33.36 3.34
CA GLN A 81 12.48 31.98 2.87
C GLN A 81 12.10 30.96 3.98
N LEU A 82 12.01 29.70 3.57
CA LEU A 82 11.70 28.58 4.47
C LEU A 82 12.98 28.06 5.13
N GLU A 83 12.91 27.83 6.43
CA GLU A 83 13.98 27.19 7.18
C GLU A 83 13.86 25.66 7.08
N SER A 84 14.97 24.96 6.85
CA SER A 84 15.01 23.51 6.61
C SER A 84 16.13 22.84 7.41
N PRO A 85 15.90 21.70 8.08
CA PRO A 85 16.91 20.97 8.82
C PRO A 85 17.80 20.08 7.91
N SER A 86 18.09 20.52 6.68
CA SER A 86 18.78 19.74 5.65
C SER A 86 20.30 19.82 5.80
N LEU A 87 20.88 18.93 6.61
CA LEU A 87 22.33 18.90 6.85
C LEU A 87 23.14 18.58 5.58
N ARG A 88 22.67 17.66 4.72
CA ARG A 88 23.37 17.27 3.49
C ARG A 88 23.62 18.46 2.56
N GLN A 89 22.57 19.25 2.30
CA GLN A 89 22.67 20.42 1.43
C GLN A 89 23.54 21.51 2.05
N LEU A 90 23.49 21.68 3.37
CA LEU A 90 24.37 22.61 4.06
C LEU A 90 25.85 22.20 3.93
N LEU A 91 26.16 20.92 4.12
CA LEU A 91 27.53 20.40 3.94
C LEU A 91 28.04 20.62 2.51
N SER A 92 27.21 20.31 1.50
CA SER A 92 27.55 20.56 0.10
C SER A 92 27.68 22.06 -0.22
N TRP A 93 26.90 22.93 0.41
CA TRP A 93 27.05 24.38 0.27
C TRP A 93 28.38 24.87 0.85
N ILE A 94 28.76 24.41 2.05
CA ILE A 94 30.06 24.73 2.68
C ILE A 94 31.22 24.26 1.80
N ASP A 95 31.10 23.06 1.24
CA ASP A 95 32.08 22.47 0.32
C ASP A 95 32.35 23.37 -0.89
N LEU A 96 31.29 23.88 -1.51
CA LEU A 96 31.37 24.75 -2.69
C LEU A 96 31.87 26.16 -2.35
N GLU A 97 31.36 26.76 -1.28
CA GLU A 97 31.65 28.15 -0.91
C GLU A 97 33.07 28.33 -0.37
N TYR A 98 33.58 27.35 0.38
CA TYR A 98 34.84 27.47 1.12
C TYR A 98 35.96 26.57 0.55
N ASN A 99 35.89 26.28 -0.74
CA ASN A 99 36.94 25.60 -1.50
C ASN A 99 37.29 24.20 -0.97
N HIS A 100 36.27 23.36 -0.73
CA HIS A 100 36.40 21.97 -0.31
C HIS A 100 37.24 21.81 0.98
N PRO A 101 36.85 22.46 2.10
CA PRO A 101 37.58 22.35 3.35
C PRO A 101 37.33 21.01 4.03
N GLN A 102 38.22 20.61 4.93
CA GLN A 102 37.93 19.51 5.86
C GLN A 102 36.85 19.96 6.85
N ILE A 103 35.75 19.22 6.98
CA ILE A 103 34.63 19.58 7.85
C ILE A 103 34.59 18.65 9.06
N PHE A 104 34.64 19.22 10.26
CA PHE A 104 34.41 18.50 11.51
C PHE A 104 33.09 18.99 12.13
N ILE A 105 32.10 18.11 12.24
CA ILE A 105 30.82 18.45 12.87
C ILE A 105 30.99 18.41 14.39
N VAL A 106 31.17 19.58 15.00
CA VAL A 106 31.48 19.72 16.44
C VAL A 106 30.24 19.64 17.34
N GLU A 107 29.04 19.86 16.79
CA GLU A 107 27.78 19.77 17.51
C GLU A 107 26.67 19.34 16.56
N ASN A 108 25.98 18.24 16.88
CA ASN A 108 24.80 17.80 16.15
C ASN A 108 23.82 17.02 17.03
N GLY A 109 22.55 16.93 16.64
CA GLY A 109 21.51 16.24 17.39
C GLY A 109 20.25 17.08 17.48
N TRP A 110 19.27 16.59 18.23
CA TRP A 110 17.99 17.29 18.42
C TRP A 110 17.69 17.48 19.91
N PHE A 111 16.43 17.69 20.26
CA PHE A 111 15.98 17.74 21.65
C PHE A 111 14.65 17.01 21.82
N VAL A 112 14.39 16.58 23.06
CA VAL A 112 13.11 16.04 23.52
C VAL A 112 12.56 16.90 24.66
N SER A 113 11.31 16.66 25.03
CA SER A 113 10.70 17.29 26.20
C SER A 113 11.53 17.03 27.48
N GLY A 114 11.50 17.98 28.43
CA GLY A 114 12.10 17.81 29.75
C GLY A 114 11.48 16.68 30.58
N THR A 115 10.28 16.23 30.20
CA THR A 115 9.59 15.07 30.80
C THR A 115 10.12 13.72 30.28
N THR A 116 10.70 13.70 29.09
CA THR A 116 11.22 12.50 28.43
C THR A 116 12.42 11.97 29.20
N LYS A 117 12.39 10.69 29.58
CA LYS A 117 13.40 10.08 30.47
C LYS A 117 14.45 9.31 29.68
N ARG A 118 14.34 7.98 29.67
CA ARG A 118 15.29 7.07 29.05
C ARG A 118 14.88 6.61 27.66
N ASP A 119 13.59 6.63 27.36
CA ASP A 119 13.10 6.36 26.02
C ASP A 119 13.00 7.67 25.26
N ASP A 120 13.86 7.85 24.27
CA ASP A 120 14.03 9.09 23.52
C ASP A 120 14.05 8.84 22.02
N ALA A 121 13.13 7.99 21.54
CA ALA A 121 13.06 7.55 20.15
C ALA A 121 13.12 8.71 19.15
N LYS A 122 12.44 9.82 19.43
CA LYS A 122 12.50 11.03 18.59
C LYS A 122 13.95 11.52 18.41
N TYR A 123 14.69 11.71 19.50
CA TYR A 123 16.08 12.14 19.42
C TYR A 123 16.93 11.12 18.65
N MET A 124 16.74 9.83 18.92
CA MET A 124 17.45 8.74 18.22
C MET A 124 17.23 8.78 16.70
N TYR A 125 15.99 8.97 16.23
CA TYR A 125 15.70 9.02 14.79
C TYR A 125 16.19 10.32 14.12
N TYR A 126 16.19 11.46 14.83
CA TYR A 126 16.86 12.68 14.35
C TYR A 126 18.37 12.46 14.22
N LEU A 127 19.00 11.89 15.23
CA LEU A 127 20.43 11.55 15.20
C LEU A 127 20.75 10.59 14.05
N LYS A 128 19.93 9.55 13.87
CA LYS A 128 20.05 8.59 12.76
C LYS A 128 20.00 9.31 11.41
N LYS A 129 19.06 10.23 11.22
CA LYS A 129 18.95 11.01 9.98
C LYS A 129 20.15 11.91 9.75
N PHE A 130 20.59 12.66 10.76
CA PHE A 130 21.72 13.56 10.58
C PHE A 130 22.99 12.81 10.19
N ILE A 131 23.28 11.66 10.81
CA ILE A 131 24.43 10.83 10.42
C ILE A 131 24.25 10.24 9.02
N MET A 132 23.03 9.83 8.64
CA MET A 132 22.72 9.35 7.28
C MET A 132 22.93 10.44 6.22
N GLU A 133 22.50 11.68 6.48
CA GLU A 133 22.70 12.80 5.56
C GLU A 133 24.18 13.19 5.45
N THR A 134 24.95 13.11 6.54
CA THR A 134 26.42 13.24 6.51
C THR A 134 27.06 12.15 5.67
N LEU A 135 26.64 10.89 5.82
CA LEU A 135 27.16 9.78 5.01
C LEU A 135 26.86 9.97 3.52
N LYS A 136 25.67 10.48 3.17
CA LYS A 136 25.34 10.84 1.79
C LYS A 136 26.21 11.97 1.27
N ALA A 137 26.49 12.99 2.07
CA ALA A 137 27.40 14.08 1.68
C ALA A 137 28.80 13.55 1.35
N ILE A 138 29.33 12.62 2.15
CA ILE A 138 30.63 11.99 1.89
C ILE A 138 30.59 11.11 0.62
N ARG A 139 29.56 10.27 0.47
CA ARG A 139 29.54 9.21 -0.56
C ARG A 139 29.01 9.66 -1.92
N LEU A 140 28.05 10.57 -1.95
CA LEU A 140 27.35 10.99 -3.16
C LEU A 140 27.76 12.39 -3.61
N ASP A 141 28.04 13.28 -2.66
CA ASP A 141 28.34 14.69 -2.95
C ASP A 141 29.85 14.99 -2.92
N GLY A 142 30.64 14.07 -2.34
CA GLY A 142 32.10 14.15 -2.30
C GLY A 142 32.68 15.04 -1.19
N VAL A 143 31.87 15.49 -0.22
CA VAL A 143 32.30 16.42 0.84
C VAL A 143 33.28 15.75 1.83
N ASP A 144 34.38 16.42 2.17
CA ASP A 144 35.41 15.90 3.10
C ASP A 144 35.04 16.11 4.58
N VAL A 145 34.06 15.32 5.06
CA VAL A 145 33.70 15.31 6.49
C VAL A 145 34.62 14.37 7.26
N ILE A 146 35.43 14.94 8.17
CA ILE A 146 36.48 14.23 8.92
C ILE A 146 36.06 13.78 10.33
N GLY A 147 34.90 14.24 10.83
CA GLY A 147 34.44 13.86 12.18
C GLY A 147 33.01 14.28 12.50
N TYR A 148 32.42 13.63 13.51
CA TYR A 148 31.04 13.85 13.95
C TYR A 148 30.92 13.79 15.48
N THR A 149 30.31 14.82 16.07
CA THR A 149 30.03 14.91 17.50
C THR A 149 28.54 14.99 17.76
N ALA A 150 27.98 13.92 18.33
CA ALA A 150 26.63 13.93 18.88
C ALA A 150 26.59 14.79 20.15
N TRP A 151 25.64 15.71 20.19
CA TRP A 151 25.39 16.62 21.29
C TRP A 151 24.03 16.33 21.94
N SER A 152 23.96 16.03 23.24
CA SER A 152 25.02 16.13 24.26
C SER A 152 25.34 14.78 24.89
N LEU A 153 26.44 14.72 25.64
CA LEU A 153 26.77 13.53 26.44
C LEU A 153 25.68 13.26 27.49
N MET A 154 25.26 14.28 28.25
CA MET A 154 24.27 14.14 29.32
C MET A 154 23.28 15.30 29.32
N ASP A 155 22.13 15.09 29.96
CA ASP A 155 21.15 16.15 30.18
C ASP A 155 21.72 17.23 31.11
N GLY A 156 21.41 18.50 30.82
CA GLY A 156 21.90 19.64 31.59
C GLY A 156 21.00 20.87 31.49
N PHE A 157 21.58 22.03 31.81
CA PHE A 157 20.93 23.33 31.67
C PHE A 157 20.98 23.81 30.21
N GLU A 158 19.83 23.99 29.57
CA GLU A 158 19.70 24.33 28.15
C GLU A 158 19.45 25.84 27.94
N TRP A 159 20.32 26.65 28.54
CA TRP A 159 20.36 28.10 28.33
C TRP A 159 19.02 28.79 28.62
N HIS A 160 18.49 29.57 27.66
CA HIS A 160 17.21 30.25 27.77
C HIS A 160 16.01 29.30 27.97
N ARG A 161 16.16 28.00 27.68
CA ARG A 161 15.11 26.98 27.86
C ARG A 161 15.16 26.31 29.25
N GLY A 162 16.16 26.62 30.06
CA GLY A 162 16.33 26.02 31.39
C GLY A 162 16.38 24.49 31.32
N TYR A 163 15.54 23.81 32.09
CA TYR A 163 15.46 22.33 32.13
C TYR A 163 14.19 21.78 31.45
N SER A 164 13.50 22.62 30.65
CA SER A 164 12.25 22.23 29.97
C SER A 164 12.46 21.32 28.76
N ILE A 165 13.71 21.15 28.32
CA ILE A 165 14.12 20.25 27.23
C ILE A 165 15.33 19.43 27.66
N ARG A 166 15.59 18.34 26.94
CA ARG A 166 16.74 17.43 27.14
C ARG A 166 17.41 17.11 25.82
N ARG A 167 18.75 17.01 25.83
CA ARG A 167 19.58 16.72 24.63
C ARG A 167 20.59 15.60 24.86
N GLY A 168 20.72 15.10 26.09
CA GLY A 168 21.76 14.15 26.45
C GLY A 168 21.47 12.74 25.95
N LEU A 169 22.52 12.04 25.53
CA LEU A 169 22.52 10.58 25.34
C LEU A 169 22.31 9.84 26.67
N PHE A 170 22.71 10.46 27.78
CA PHE A 170 22.50 9.94 29.13
C PHE A 170 21.48 10.80 29.90
N TYR A 171 20.46 10.14 30.42
CA TYR A 171 19.47 10.74 31.31
C TYR A 171 20.08 11.06 32.66
N VAL A 172 19.74 12.24 33.17
CA VAL A 172 20.09 12.70 34.52
C VAL A 172 18.83 13.09 35.28
N ASP A 173 18.62 12.47 36.44
CA ASP A 173 17.62 12.92 37.40
C ASP A 173 18.19 14.07 38.25
N PHE A 174 17.80 15.29 37.90
CA PHE A 174 18.25 16.51 38.60
C PHE A 174 17.74 16.60 40.05
N LEU A 175 16.68 15.86 40.41
CA LEU A 175 16.14 15.82 41.76
C LEU A 175 16.89 14.81 42.65
N SER A 176 17.56 13.83 42.04
CA SER A 176 18.38 12.87 42.76
C SER A 176 19.70 13.51 43.26
N GLN A 177 20.16 13.12 44.45
CA GLN A 177 21.48 13.56 44.94
C GLN A 177 22.64 12.93 44.16
N GLU A 178 22.46 11.71 43.65
CA GLU A 178 23.51 10.95 42.98
C GLU A 178 23.75 11.38 41.53
N LYS A 179 22.72 11.92 40.84
CA LYS A 179 22.79 12.37 39.44
C LYS A 179 23.45 11.37 38.48
N LYS A 180 23.17 10.07 38.70
CA LYS A 180 23.72 8.97 37.90
C LYS A 180 23.35 9.13 36.42
N LEU A 181 24.31 8.84 35.55
CA LEU A 181 24.10 8.79 34.10
C LEU A 181 23.41 7.47 33.73
N LEU A 182 22.17 7.57 33.27
CA LEU A 182 21.43 6.39 32.79
C LEU A 182 21.36 6.42 31.26
N PRO A 183 21.86 5.39 30.56
CA PRO A 183 21.85 5.39 29.10
C PRO A 183 20.41 5.41 28.57
N LYS A 184 20.18 6.27 27.58
CA LYS A 184 18.94 6.36 26.81
C LYS A 184 18.97 5.45 25.59
N SER A 185 17.83 5.31 24.90
CA SER A 185 17.71 4.58 23.63
C SER A 185 18.71 5.08 22.58
N SER A 186 18.88 6.39 22.47
CA SER A 186 19.85 7.04 21.57
C SER A 186 21.32 6.70 21.87
N ALA A 187 21.70 6.56 23.15
CA ALA A 187 23.07 6.15 23.52
C ALA A 187 23.39 4.74 23.01
N LEU A 188 22.45 3.80 23.18
CA LEU A 188 22.61 2.42 22.74
C LEU A 188 22.68 2.33 21.21
N PHE A 189 21.87 3.14 20.51
CA PHE A 189 21.96 3.27 19.06
C PHE A 189 23.33 3.80 18.62
N TYR A 190 23.78 4.90 19.21
CA TYR A 190 25.03 5.55 18.81
C TYR A 190 26.25 4.67 19.09
N GLN A 191 26.26 3.95 20.23
CA GLN A 191 27.27 2.94 20.52
C GLN A 191 27.38 1.88 19.42
N LYS A 192 26.27 1.24 19.05
CA LYS A 192 26.25 0.18 18.02
C LYS A 192 26.65 0.70 16.63
N LEU A 193 26.34 1.96 16.35
CA LEU A 193 26.72 2.61 15.11
C LEU A 193 28.24 2.83 15.03
N ILE A 194 28.85 3.28 16.14
CA ILE A 194 30.30 3.48 16.25
C ILE A 194 31.04 2.14 16.13
N GLU A 195 30.57 1.09 16.82
CA GLU A 195 31.16 -0.25 16.78
C GLU A 195 31.26 -0.81 15.34
N LYS A 196 30.33 -0.42 14.47
CA LYS A 196 30.27 -0.85 13.06
C LYS A 196 30.80 0.19 12.07
N ASN A 197 31.23 1.35 12.55
CA ASN A 197 31.62 2.50 11.74
C ASN A 197 30.57 2.88 10.66
N GLY A 198 29.30 2.95 11.06
CA GLY A 198 28.18 3.32 10.18
C GLY A 198 27.19 2.17 9.91
N PHE A 199 26.51 2.26 8.76
CA PHE A 199 25.41 1.36 8.38
C PHE A 199 25.92 0.27 7.43
N LEU A 200 26.31 -0.88 8.00
CA LEU A 200 26.72 -2.04 7.21
C LEU A 200 25.52 -2.72 6.54
N PRO A 201 25.70 -3.33 5.36
CA PRO A 201 24.65 -4.10 4.72
C PRO A 201 24.22 -5.26 5.62
N LEU A 202 22.92 -5.32 5.88
CA LEU A 202 22.30 -6.34 6.71
C LEU A 202 21.86 -7.53 5.84
N PRO A 203 22.09 -8.79 6.25
CA PRO A 203 21.65 -9.98 5.50
C PRO A 203 20.15 -9.97 5.20
N GLU A 204 19.35 -9.43 6.11
CA GLU A 204 17.90 -9.34 6.00
C GLU A 204 17.47 -8.52 4.77
N ASN A 205 18.25 -7.50 4.39
CA ASN A 205 17.95 -6.57 3.30
C ASN A 205 18.60 -6.97 1.96
N GLN A 206 19.32 -8.09 1.90
CA GLN A 206 19.93 -8.56 0.66
C GLN A 206 18.85 -9.10 -0.31
N PRO A 207 18.95 -8.85 -1.62
CA PRO A 207 18.02 -9.43 -2.59
C PRO A 207 18.08 -10.96 -2.54
N LEU A 208 16.92 -11.61 -2.64
CA LEU A 208 16.83 -13.06 -2.78
C LEU A 208 16.58 -13.44 -4.24
N GLU A 209 17.36 -14.39 -4.76
CA GLU A 209 17.08 -15.03 -6.06
C GLU A 209 16.17 -16.24 -5.87
N GLY A 210 15.16 -16.39 -6.73
CA GLY A 210 14.23 -17.51 -6.69
C GLY A 210 12.92 -17.23 -7.44
N THR A 211 12.10 -18.26 -7.55
CA THR A 211 10.79 -18.21 -8.23
C THR A 211 9.67 -18.56 -7.27
N PHE A 212 8.49 -18.00 -7.52
CA PHE A 212 7.25 -18.36 -6.83
C PHE A 212 6.72 -19.74 -7.30
N PRO A 213 5.71 -20.32 -6.64
CA PRO A 213 4.97 -21.47 -7.15
C PRO A 213 4.43 -21.25 -8.59
N CYS A 214 4.20 -22.32 -9.32
CA CYS A 214 3.76 -22.22 -10.72
C CYS A 214 2.31 -21.75 -10.89
N ASP A 215 1.47 -21.99 -9.90
CA ASP A 215 0.08 -21.56 -9.81
C ASP A 215 -0.09 -20.24 -9.04
N PHE A 216 1.00 -19.50 -8.84
CA PHE A 216 0.99 -18.23 -8.14
C PHE A 216 0.14 -17.19 -8.87
N ALA A 217 -0.82 -16.60 -8.16
CA ALA A 217 -1.73 -15.62 -8.71
C ALA A 217 -1.07 -14.24 -8.81
N TRP A 218 -0.65 -13.88 -10.02
CA TRP A 218 -0.22 -12.53 -10.36
C TRP A 218 -1.39 -11.67 -10.79
N GLY A 219 -1.62 -10.54 -10.11
CA GLY A 219 -2.73 -9.67 -10.43
C GLY A 219 -2.51 -8.19 -10.21
N VAL A 220 -3.55 -7.42 -10.54
CA VAL A 220 -3.65 -5.98 -10.30
C VAL A 220 -5.03 -5.66 -9.75
N VAL A 221 -5.12 -4.58 -8.98
CA VAL A 221 -6.34 -4.12 -8.31
C VAL A 221 -6.92 -2.90 -9.01
N ASP A 222 -8.23 -2.89 -9.21
CA ASP A 222 -9.01 -1.68 -9.46
C ASP A 222 -10.23 -1.66 -8.51
N ASN A 223 -10.12 -0.91 -7.42
CA ASN A 223 -11.15 -0.85 -6.40
C ASN A 223 -12.50 -0.41 -6.98
N TYR A 224 -12.51 0.54 -7.93
CA TYR A 224 -13.74 1.02 -8.56
C TYR A 224 -13.60 0.97 -10.07
N ILE A 225 -14.11 -0.11 -10.69
CA ILE A 225 -14.26 -0.11 -12.14
C ILE A 225 -15.20 1.02 -12.52
N GLN A 226 -14.79 1.86 -13.46
CA GLN A 226 -15.69 2.83 -14.04
C GLN A 226 -16.81 2.10 -14.78
N VAL A 227 -18.02 2.18 -14.22
CA VAL A 227 -19.21 1.58 -14.82
C VAL A 227 -19.73 2.49 -15.92
N ASP A 228 -19.68 2.01 -17.16
CA ASP A 228 -20.33 2.65 -18.31
C ASP A 228 -21.46 1.78 -18.83
N THR A 229 -22.69 2.11 -18.43
CA THR A 229 -23.89 1.41 -18.89
C THR A 229 -24.39 1.89 -20.25
N THR A 230 -23.76 2.90 -20.86
CA THR A 230 -24.19 3.41 -22.17
C THR A 230 -23.84 2.38 -23.25
N LEU A 231 -24.86 1.98 -24.01
CA LEU A 231 -24.68 1.02 -25.10
C LEU A 231 -24.16 1.78 -26.33
N SER A 232 -23.09 1.28 -26.92
CA SER A 232 -22.45 1.89 -28.09
C SER A 232 -23.19 1.64 -29.41
N GLN A 233 -24.04 0.62 -29.46
CA GLN A 233 -24.74 0.17 -30.66
C GLN A 233 -26.14 -0.38 -30.34
N PHE A 234 -27.01 -0.39 -31.35
CA PHE A 234 -28.40 -0.87 -31.24
C PHE A 234 -29.25 -0.13 -30.17
N THR A 235 -28.98 1.15 -29.97
CA THR A 235 -29.72 2.04 -29.07
C THR A 235 -30.90 2.73 -29.76
N ASP A 236 -30.68 3.19 -30.98
CA ASP A 236 -31.71 3.84 -31.79
C ASP A 236 -32.72 2.82 -32.32
N GLN A 237 -33.97 2.98 -31.91
CA GLN A 237 -35.09 2.13 -32.31
C GLN A 237 -35.92 2.75 -33.44
N ASN A 238 -35.65 4.00 -33.79
CA ASN A 238 -36.37 4.71 -34.83
C ASN A 238 -36.05 4.13 -36.20
N VAL A 239 -37.04 4.15 -37.09
CA VAL A 239 -36.85 3.75 -38.48
C VAL A 239 -36.54 4.98 -39.31
N TYR A 240 -35.58 4.85 -40.22
CA TYR A 240 -35.19 5.89 -41.15
C TYR A 240 -35.37 5.40 -42.59
N LEU A 241 -35.91 6.27 -43.44
CA LEU A 241 -35.85 6.11 -44.89
C LEU A 241 -34.50 6.65 -45.36
N TRP A 242 -33.71 5.79 -46.00
CA TRP A 242 -32.44 6.18 -46.58
C TRP A 242 -32.66 6.65 -48.02
N ASP A 243 -32.45 7.94 -48.28
CA ASP A 243 -32.52 8.50 -49.63
C ASP A 243 -31.25 8.17 -50.43
N VAL A 244 -31.14 6.92 -50.88
CA VAL A 244 -29.94 6.38 -51.55
C VAL A 244 -29.59 7.14 -52.83
N HIS A 245 -30.58 7.67 -53.53
CA HIS A 245 -30.42 8.16 -54.91
C HIS A 245 -30.12 9.66 -55.02
N HIS A 246 -30.52 10.49 -54.05
CA HIS A 246 -30.28 11.94 -54.10
C HIS A 246 -29.35 12.41 -52.99
N SER A 247 -29.88 12.62 -51.79
CA SER A 247 -29.18 13.31 -50.70
C SER A 247 -28.31 12.39 -49.84
N LYS A 248 -28.50 11.06 -49.93
CA LYS A 248 -27.90 10.03 -49.07
C LYS A 248 -28.18 10.21 -47.58
N ARG A 249 -29.18 11.03 -47.23
CA ARG A 249 -29.58 11.31 -45.84
C ARG A 249 -30.56 10.27 -45.32
N LEU A 250 -30.56 10.13 -44.00
CA LEU A 250 -31.53 9.33 -43.26
C LEU A 250 -32.68 10.24 -42.81
N ILE A 251 -33.90 9.96 -43.27
CA ILE A 251 -35.12 10.69 -42.92
C ILE A 251 -35.90 9.85 -41.92
N LYS A 252 -36.06 10.35 -40.69
CA LYS A 252 -36.80 9.65 -39.63
C LYS A 252 -38.27 9.51 -40.02
N VAL A 253 -38.83 8.31 -39.85
CA VAL A 253 -40.25 8.05 -40.05
C VAL A 253 -40.99 8.25 -38.72
N ASP A 254 -41.96 9.17 -38.70
CA ASP A 254 -42.74 9.45 -37.50
C ASP A 254 -43.71 8.30 -37.18
N GLY A 255 -43.76 7.92 -35.90
CA GLY A 255 -44.69 6.91 -35.38
C GLY A 255 -44.26 5.45 -35.53
N LEU A 256 -43.15 5.14 -36.21
CA LEU A 256 -42.66 3.77 -36.40
C LEU A 256 -41.41 3.47 -35.57
N VAL A 257 -41.54 2.49 -34.66
CA VAL A 257 -40.46 2.05 -33.75
C VAL A 257 -40.30 0.53 -33.85
N THR A 258 -39.05 0.06 -33.90
CA THR A 258 -38.74 -1.38 -33.95
C THR A 258 -38.50 -1.98 -32.57
N LYS A 259 -38.60 -3.31 -32.44
CA LYS A 259 -38.31 -3.99 -31.17
C LYS A 259 -36.81 -3.96 -30.88
N LYS A 260 -36.45 -3.63 -29.63
CA LYS A 260 -35.06 -3.69 -29.15
C LYS A 260 -34.61 -5.15 -29.00
N ARG A 261 -33.46 -5.50 -29.58
CA ARG A 261 -32.81 -6.80 -29.35
C ARG A 261 -32.28 -6.91 -27.91
N LYS A 262 -32.02 -8.13 -27.44
CA LYS A 262 -31.29 -8.35 -26.19
C LYS A 262 -29.85 -7.81 -26.33
N SER A 263 -29.39 -7.05 -25.33
CA SER A 263 -28.02 -6.53 -25.29
C SER A 263 -27.02 -7.67 -25.12
N ASN A 264 -25.85 -7.51 -25.73
CA ASN A 264 -24.71 -8.40 -25.58
C ASN A 264 -23.52 -7.63 -25.00
N CYS A 265 -22.50 -8.34 -24.50
CA CYS A 265 -21.34 -7.71 -23.88
C CYS A 265 -20.56 -6.77 -24.80
N VAL A 266 -20.56 -7.04 -26.10
CA VAL A 266 -19.93 -6.18 -27.12
C VAL A 266 -20.60 -4.81 -27.27
N ASP A 267 -21.82 -4.65 -26.73
CA ASP A 267 -22.53 -3.37 -26.76
C ASP A 267 -21.94 -2.37 -25.76
N PHE A 268 -21.23 -2.84 -24.73
CA PHE A 268 -20.47 -2.01 -23.79
C PHE A 268 -19.06 -1.76 -24.32
N ALA A 269 -18.85 -0.61 -24.95
CA ALA A 269 -17.56 -0.27 -25.56
C ALA A 269 -16.42 -0.10 -24.54
N ALA A 270 -16.74 0.20 -23.27
CA ALA A 270 -15.75 0.43 -22.22
C ALA A 270 -14.99 -0.83 -21.75
N ILE A 271 -15.55 -2.03 -21.96
CA ILE A 271 -14.98 -3.27 -21.41
C ILE A 271 -13.73 -3.70 -22.19
N ARG A 272 -13.83 -3.83 -23.51
CA ARG A 272 -12.74 -4.36 -24.35
C ARG A 272 -11.41 -3.61 -24.22
N PRO A 273 -11.37 -2.26 -24.19
CA PRO A 273 -10.13 -1.52 -23.99
C PRO A 273 -9.44 -1.87 -22.66
N GLN A 274 -10.21 -2.02 -21.57
CA GLN A 274 -9.66 -2.39 -20.27
C GLN A 274 -9.05 -3.80 -20.31
N ILE A 275 -9.77 -4.77 -20.91
CA ILE A 275 -9.25 -6.14 -21.07
C ILE A 275 -7.96 -6.17 -21.89
N ALA A 276 -7.85 -5.37 -22.95
CA ALA A 276 -6.64 -5.30 -23.76
C ALA A 276 -5.41 -4.82 -22.96
N LEU A 277 -5.59 -3.80 -22.10
CA LEU A 277 -4.52 -3.32 -21.20
C LEU A 277 -4.13 -4.41 -20.19
N LEU A 278 -5.11 -5.10 -19.60
CA LEU A 278 -4.84 -6.20 -18.66
C LEU A 278 -4.08 -7.36 -19.33
N GLN A 279 -4.40 -7.69 -20.58
CA GLN A 279 -3.66 -8.70 -21.35
C GLN A 279 -2.22 -8.28 -21.62
N GLU A 280 -1.97 -7.00 -21.91
CA GLU A 280 -0.61 -6.47 -22.13
C GLU A 280 0.30 -6.63 -20.89
N MET A 281 -0.28 -6.62 -19.69
CA MET A 281 0.43 -6.80 -18.43
C MET A 281 0.81 -8.25 -18.10
N HIS A 282 0.29 -9.23 -18.86
CA HIS A 282 0.42 -10.67 -18.60
C HIS A 282 -0.09 -11.13 -17.22
N ILE A 283 -1.01 -10.38 -16.60
CA ILE A 283 -1.61 -10.79 -15.33
C ILE A 283 -2.50 -12.04 -15.51
N SER A 284 -2.61 -12.83 -14.44
CA SER A 284 -3.48 -14.01 -14.39
C SER A 284 -4.78 -13.75 -13.63
N HIS A 285 -4.80 -12.74 -12.74
CA HIS A 285 -5.94 -12.41 -11.90
C HIS A 285 -6.22 -10.91 -11.89
N PHE A 286 -7.49 -10.52 -11.90
CA PHE A 286 -7.90 -9.12 -11.80
C PHE A 286 -8.84 -8.93 -10.62
N HIS A 287 -8.44 -8.10 -9.66
CA HIS A 287 -9.21 -7.81 -8.45
C HIS A 287 -9.98 -6.50 -8.61
N PHE A 288 -11.30 -6.55 -8.43
CA PHE A 288 -12.14 -5.37 -8.41
C PHE A 288 -13.34 -5.52 -7.48
N SER A 289 -13.99 -4.40 -7.14
CA SER A 289 -15.19 -4.43 -6.30
C SER A 289 -16.47 -4.10 -7.07
N LEU A 290 -17.58 -4.59 -6.53
CA LEU A 290 -18.93 -4.22 -6.95
C LEU A 290 -19.43 -3.03 -6.15
N ASP A 291 -20.20 -2.17 -6.83
CA ASP A 291 -20.93 -1.09 -6.16
C ASP A 291 -22.33 -1.57 -5.72
N TRP A 292 -22.46 -1.86 -4.42
CA TRP A 292 -23.73 -2.32 -3.83
C TRP A 292 -24.86 -1.28 -4.00
N ALA A 293 -24.56 0.01 -3.85
CA ALA A 293 -25.55 1.08 -3.99
C ALA A 293 -26.09 1.20 -5.41
N LEU A 294 -25.29 0.85 -6.42
CA LEU A 294 -25.70 0.81 -7.81
C LEU A 294 -26.50 -0.45 -8.17
N ILE A 295 -26.16 -1.61 -7.59
CA ILE A 295 -26.85 -2.89 -7.84
C ILE A 295 -28.24 -2.90 -7.19
N LEU A 296 -28.33 -2.50 -5.92
CA LEU A 296 -29.56 -2.43 -5.14
C LEU A 296 -29.79 -1.00 -4.60
N PRO A 297 -30.26 -0.05 -5.41
CA PRO A 297 -30.40 1.35 -4.98
C PRO A 297 -31.35 1.57 -3.79
N LEU A 298 -32.37 0.70 -3.66
CA LEU A 298 -33.31 0.72 -2.53
C LEU A 298 -32.83 -0.09 -1.31
N GLY A 299 -31.68 -0.76 -1.40
CA GLY A 299 -31.12 -1.59 -0.33
C GLY A 299 -31.80 -2.96 -0.15
N ASN A 300 -32.77 -3.31 -1.00
CA ASN A 300 -33.47 -4.59 -0.98
C ASN A 300 -33.57 -5.17 -2.42
N GLN A 301 -34.02 -6.42 -2.54
CA GLN A 301 -34.15 -7.10 -3.84
C GLN A 301 -35.42 -6.72 -4.63
N SER A 302 -36.25 -5.77 -4.16
CA SER A 302 -37.49 -5.42 -4.87
C SER A 302 -37.23 -4.68 -6.18
N GLN A 303 -36.12 -3.94 -6.26
CA GLN A 303 -35.71 -3.22 -7.46
C GLN A 303 -34.21 -3.45 -7.73
N VAL A 304 -33.93 -4.54 -8.44
CA VAL A 304 -32.58 -4.89 -8.87
C VAL A 304 -32.21 -4.12 -10.15
N ASN A 305 -31.04 -3.49 -10.17
CA ASN A 305 -30.51 -2.87 -11.39
C ASN A 305 -29.86 -3.91 -12.32
N HIS A 306 -30.68 -4.55 -13.15
CA HIS A 306 -30.23 -5.59 -14.08
C HIS A 306 -29.23 -5.09 -15.14
N THR A 307 -29.24 -3.80 -15.48
CA THR A 307 -28.28 -3.24 -16.45
C THR A 307 -26.86 -3.29 -15.92
N ILE A 308 -26.67 -2.92 -14.64
CA ILE A 308 -25.35 -2.91 -13.99
C ILE A 308 -24.89 -4.34 -13.70
N LEU A 309 -25.81 -5.22 -13.25
CA LEU A 309 -25.49 -6.64 -13.13
C LEU A 309 -25.07 -7.27 -14.47
N HIS A 310 -25.74 -6.88 -15.57
CA HIS A 310 -25.35 -7.34 -16.89
C HIS A 310 -23.97 -6.80 -17.30
N TYR A 311 -23.65 -5.54 -16.98
CA TYR A 311 -22.32 -4.96 -17.18
C TYR A 311 -21.25 -5.76 -16.42
N TYR A 312 -21.41 -5.99 -15.11
CA TYR A 312 -20.47 -6.81 -14.33
C TYR A 312 -20.39 -8.25 -14.84
N GLY A 313 -21.52 -8.85 -15.21
CA GLY A 313 -21.58 -10.17 -15.84
C GLY A 313 -20.77 -10.24 -17.14
N CYS A 314 -20.78 -9.16 -17.91
CA CYS A 314 -19.96 -9.03 -19.12
C CYS A 314 -18.49 -8.86 -18.80
N VAL A 315 -18.12 -7.99 -17.85
CA VAL A 315 -16.73 -7.81 -17.41
C VAL A 315 -16.13 -9.15 -16.98
N VAL A 316 -16.78 -9.89 -16.09
CA VAL A 316 -16.26 -11.19 -15.62
C VAL A 316 -16.19 -12.23 -16.74
N SER A 317 -17.15 -12.22 -17.68
CA SER A 317 -17.13 -13.15 -18.82
C SER A 317 -15.99 -12.85 -19.81
N GLU A 318 -15.71 -11.58 -20.07
CA GLU A 318 -14.63 -11.15 -20.96
C GLU A 318 -13.25 -11.36 -20.31
N LEU A 319 -13.12 -11.18 -19.00
CA LEU A 319 -11.91 -11.55 -18.24
C LEU A 319 -11.61 -13.04 -18.38
N VAL A 320 -12.60 -13.91 -18.14
CA VAL A 320 -12.42 -15.36 -18.28
C VAL A 320 -12.09 -15.75 -19.74
N ARG A 321 -12.68 -15.08 -20.74
CA ARG A 321 -12.32 -15.28 -22.16
C ARG A 321 -10.87 -14.90 -22.46
N ALA A 322 -10.33 -13.92 -21.73
CA ALA A 322 -8.94 -13.51 -21.81
C ALA A 322 -7.98 -14.35 -20.95
N ASN A 323 -8.45 -15.44 -20.33
CA ASN A 323 -7.73 -16.27 -19.36
C ASN A 323 -7.29 -15.49 -18.09
N ILE A 324 -8.05 -14.46 -17.72
CA ILE A 324 -7.83 -13.69 -16.49
C ILE A 324 -8.93 -14.06 -15.49
N THR A 325 -8.55 -14.56 -14.33
CA THR A 325 -9.49 -14.96 -13.28
C THR A 325 -9.99 -13.72 -12.53
N PRO A 326 -11.31 -13.45 -12.51
CA PRO A 326 -11.87 -12.34 -11.75
C PRO A 326 -11.87 -12.65 -10.25
N VAL A 327 -11.29 -11.76 -9.47
CA VAL A 327 -11.39 -11.69 -8.00
C VAL A 327 -12.36 -10.56 -7.67
N VAL A 328 -13.49 -10.87 -7.06
CA VAL A 328 -14.59 -9.89 -6.90
C VAL A 328 -14.85 -9.59 -5.43
N ALA A 329 -14.69 -8.34 -5.04
CA ALA A 329 -15.10 -7.82 -3.75
C ALA A 329 -16.56 -7.37 -3.76
N LEU A 330 -17.34 -7.78 -2.75
CA LEU A 330 -18.76 -7.46 -2.65
C LEU A 330 -19.03 -6.07 -2.09
N TRP A 331 -18.24 -5.67 -1.09
CA TRP A 331 -18.31 -4.36 -0.45
C TRP A 331 -16.92 -3.82 -0.14
N GLN A 332 -16.81 -2.49 -0.18
CA GLN A 332 -15.65 -1.76 0.29
C GLN A 332 -16.09 -0.42 0.91
N PRO A 333 -15.32 0.15 1.85
CA PRO A 333 -15.59 1.48 2.36
C PRO A 333 -15.49 2.54 1.24
N ALA A 334 -16.49 3.40 1.16
CA ALA A 334 -16.50 4.55 0.25
C ALA A 334 -16.84 5.84 0.99
N ALA A 335 -16.28 6.98 0.54
CA ALA A 335 -16.53 8.29 1.14
C ALA A 335 -18.04 8.66 1.14
N PHE A 336 -18.76 8.27 0.08
CA PHE A 336 -20.21 8.42 0.03
C PHE A 336 -20.91 7.23 0.68
N HIS A 337 -21.73 7.53 1.68
CA HIS A 337 -22.63 6.55 2.32
C HIS A 337 -21.95 5.26 2.83
N GLN A 338 -20.64 5.28 3.10
CA GLN A 338 -19.86 4.11 3.55
C GLN A 338 -19.90 2.92 2.55
N GLY A 339 -20.13 3.19 1.26
CA GLY A 339 -20.29 2.14 0.24
C GLY A 339 -21.61 1.37 0.34
N LEU A 340 -22.60 1.91 1.08
CA LEU A 340 -23.91 1.30 1.27
C LEU A 340 -24.98 1.97 0.40
N PRO A 341 -26.04 1.23 -0.01
CA PRO A 341 -27.26 1.83 -0.53
C PRO A 341 -27.81 2.93 0.39
N ARG A 342 -28.27 4.03 -0.21
CA ARG A 342 -28.72 5.24 0.53
C ARG A 342 -29.74 4.96 1.64
N PRO A 343 -30.74 4.06 1.47
CA PRO A 343 -31.68 3.74 2.54
C PRO A 343 -31.02 3.07 3.74
N LEU A 344 -30.13 2.10 3.53
CA LEU A 344 -29.39 1.42 4.60
C LEU A 344 -28.46 2.38 5.33
N ALA A 345 -27.73 3.22 4.59
CA ALA A 345 -26.86 4.25 5.16
C ALA A 345 -27.62 5.24 6.06
N ARG A 346 -28.86 5.61 5.68
CA ARG A 346 -29.72 6.50 6.47
C ARG A 346 -30.33 5.84 7.69
N GLN A 347 -30.47 4.51 7.68
CA GLN A 347 -31.05 3.72 8.77
C GLN A 347 -29.98 3.20 9.74
N GLY A 348 -28.91 3.98 9.97
CA GLY A 348 -27.84 3.62 10.90
C GLY A 348 -26.64 2.88 10.29
N ALA A 349 -26.64 2.60 8.98
CA ALA A 349 -25.53 1.96 8.29
C ALA A 349 -25.10 0.65 8.98
N TRP A 350 -23.80 0.46 9.22
CA TRP A 350 -23.27 -0.72 9.91
C TRP A 350 -23.62 -0.79 11.40
N GLU A 351 -24.11 0.28 12.03
CA GLU A 351 -24.61 0.23 13.41
C GLU A 351 -25.93 -0.55 13.52
N ASN A 352 -26.68 -0.64 12.42
CA ASN A 352 -27.94 -1.36 12.39
C ASN A 352 -27.69 -2.84 12.03
N PRO A 353 -28.08 -3.80 12.90
CA PRO A 353 -27.87 -5.23 12.64
C PRO A 353 -28.59 -5.73 11.39
N TYR A 354 -29.68 -5.08 10.96
CA TYR A 354 -30.40 -5.41 9.73
C TYR A 354 -29.52 -5.30 8.48
N THR A 355 -28.53 -4.40 8.48
CA THR A 355 -27.59 -4.24 7.36
C THR A 355 -26.82 -5.52 7.08
N SER A 356 -26.52 -6.33 8.10
CA SER A 356 -25.85 -7.63 7.96
C SER A 356 -26.69 -8.64 7.19
N LEU A 357 -28.00 -8.67 7.45
CA LEU A 357 -28.95 -9.53 6.73
C LEU A 357 -29.14 -9.06 5.29
N ALA A 358 -29.30 -7.75 5.08
CA ALA A 358 -29.39 -7.16 3.75
C ALA A 358 -28.13 -7.44 2.92
N PHE A 359 -26.94 -7.42 3.54
CA PHE A 359 -25.69 -7.78 2.88
C PHE A 359 -25.66 -9.25 2.45
N ALA A 360 -26.12 -10.19 3.29
CA ALA A 360 -26.19 -11.60 2.95
C ALA A 360 -27.16 -11.87 1.77
N GLU A 361 -28.28 -11.16 1.73
CA GLU A 361 -29.22 -11.17 0.60
C GLU A 361 -28.60 -10.63 -0.69
N TYR A 362 -27.90 -9.50 -0.61
CA TYR A 362 -27.14 -8.93 -1.72
C TYR A 362 -26.04 -9.88 -2.21
N ALA A 363 -25.28 -10.49 -1.30
CA ALA A 363 -24.27 -11.49 -1.63
C ALA A 363 -24.87 -12.69 -2.35
N THR A 364 -26.03 -13.18 -1.88
CA THR A 364 -26.79 -14.27 -2.53
C THR A 364 -27.11 -13.95 -4.00
N LEU A 365 -27.57 -12.73 -4.27
CA LEU A 365 -27.85 -12.26 -5.63
C LEU A 365 -26.56 -12.25 -6.49
N CYS A 366 -25.47 -11.71 -5.96
CA CYS A 366 -24.19 -11.66 -6.67
C CYS A 366 -23.64 -13.06 -6.98
N PHE A 367 -23.69 -14.00 -6.02
CA PHE A 367 -23.26 -15.38 -6.22
C PHE A 367 -24.10 -16.08 -7.29
N LYS A 368 -25.41 -15.83 -7.31
CA LYS A 368 -26.31 -16.41 -8.31
C LYS A 368 -26.00 -15.90 -9.73
N GLU A 369 -25.84 -14.59 -9.88
CA GLU A 369 -25.70 -13.97 -11.21
C GLU A 369 -24.28 -14.07 -11.78
N LEU A 370 -23.24 -13.95 -10.93
CA LEU A 370 -21.84 -13.87 -11.37
C LEU A 370 -21.01 -15.13 -11.06
N GLY A 371 -21.44 -15.97 -10.10
CA GLY A 371 -20.66 -17.11 -9.60
C GLY A 371 -20.44 -18.25 -10.60
N HIS A 372 -21.09 -18.21 -11.76
CA HIS A 372 -20.72 -19.07 -12.88
C HIS A 372 -19.27 -18.81 -13.34
N HIS A 373 -18.87 -17.53 -13.44
CA HIS A 373 -17.56 -17.09 -13.90
C HIS A 373 -16.61 -16.75 -12.74
N VAL A 374 -17.14 -16.22 -11.63
CA VAL A 374 -16.32 -15.80 -10.47
C VAL A 374 -16.05 -16.98 -9.55
N LYS A 375 -14.76 -17.27 -9.33
CA LYS A 375 -14.28 -18.36 -8.46
C LYS A 375 -13.57 -17.86 -7.21
N PHE A 376 -13.38 -16.56 -7.09
CA PHE A 376 -12.65 -15.95 -5.99
C PHE A 376 -13.40 -14.71 -5.52
N TRP A 377 -13.87 -14.76 -4.27
CA TRP A 377 -14.72 -13.72 -3.68
C TRP A 377 -14.06 -13.10 -2.44
N ILE A 378 -14.21 -11.78 -2.31
CA ILE A 378 -13.91 -11.03 -1.10
C ILE A 378 -15.23 -10.45 -0.58
N THR A 379 -15.58 -10.69 0.69
CA THR A 379 -16.80 -10.11 1.27
C THR A 379 -16.61 -8.62 1.54
N MET A 380 -15.61 -8.30 2.35
CA MET A 380 -15.28 -6.94 2.78
C MET A 380 -13.85 -6.67 2.33
N ASN A 381 -13.66 -5.61 1.54
CA ASN A 381 -12.35 -5.17 1.10
C ASN A 381 -11.87 -4.02 1.98
N GLU A 382 -10.85 -4.27 2.79
CA GLU A 382 -10.13 -3.26 3.59
C GLU A 382 -11.06 -2.42 4.51
N PRO A 383 -11.89 -3.03 5.37
CA PRO A 383 -12.67 -2.26 6.35
C PRO A 383 -11.74 -1.42 7.24
N TYR A 384 -11.98 -0.10 7.30
CA TYR A 384 -11.16 0.82 8.10
C TYR A 384 -11.39 0.64 9.61
N THR A 385 -10.64 -0.26 10.22
CA THR A 385 -10.72 -0.58 11.66
C THR A 385 -10.52 0.66 12.53
N ARG A 386 -9.55 1.52 12.22
CA ARG A 386 -9.29 2.74 13.02
C ARG A 386 -10.42 3.77 13.07
N ASN A 387 -11.40 3.72 12.15
CA ASN A 387 -12.53 4.68 12.08
C ASN A 387 -13.90 4.02 12.31
N MET A 388 -13.92 2.73 12.67
CA MET A 388 -15.15 1.97 12.86
C MET A 388 -15.45 1.79 14.35
N THR A 389 -16.72 1.87 14.73
CA THR A 389 -17.14 1.60 16.11
C THR A 389 -17.20 0.09 16.38
N TYR A 390 -17.22 -0.31 17.65
CA TYR A 390 -17.38 -1.71 18.03
C TYR A 390 -18.69 -2.34 17.58
N SER A 391 -19.78 -1.57 17.62
CA SER A 391 -21.10 -2.02 17.16
C SER A 391 -21.11 -2.24 15.64
N ALA A 392 -20.57 -1.29 14.87
CA ALA A 392 -20.41 -1.44 13.42
C ALA A 392 -19.52 -2.64 13.06
N GLY A 393 -18.36 -2.80 13.72
CA GLY A 393 -17.46 -3.94 13.48
C GLY A 393 -18.09 -5.29 13.81
N HIS A 394 -18.89 -5.37 14.88
CA HIS A 394 -19.61 -6.57 15.25
C HIS A 394 -20.65 -6.99 14.19
N ASN A 395 -21.40 -6.04 13.65
CA ASN A 395 -22.35 -6.29 12.56
C ASN A 395 -21.64 -6.62 11.25
N LEU A 396 -20.49 -6.00 10.95
CA LEU A 396 -19.69 -6.29 9.77
C LEU A 396 -19.14 -7.74 9.79
N LEU A 397 -18.71 -8.23 10.97
CA LEU A 397 -18.32 -9.63 11.15
C LEU A 397 -19.49 -10.60 10.91
N LYS A 398 -20.68 -10.27 11.44
CA LYS A 398 -21.91 -11.03 11.15
C LYS A 398 -22.24 -11.05 9.66
N ALA A 399 -22.14 -9.91 8.98
CA ALA A 399 -22.41 -9.78 7.56
C ALA A 399 -21.46 -10.65 6.72
N HIS A 400 -20.16 -10.59 7.02
CA HIS A 400 -19.15 -11.47 6.41
C HIS A 400 -19.50 -12.95 6.63
N ALA A 401 -19.75 -13.34 7.88
CA ALA A 401 -20.03 -14.73 8.23
C ALA A 401 -21.31 -15.26 7.54
N LEU A 402 -22.39 -14.47 7.52
CA LEU A 402 -23.64 -14.83 6.83
C LEU A 402 -23.42 -15.02 5.32
N ALA A 403 -22.67 -14.13 4.67
CA ALA A 403 -22.36 -14.25 3.25
C ALA A 403 -21.50 -15.49 2.96
N TRP A 404 -20.50 -15.78 3.80
CA TRP A 404 -19.67 -16.97 3.68
C TRP A 404 -20.48 -18.26 3.83
N ARG A 405 -21.34 -18.36 4.86
CA ARG A 405 -22.18 -19.54 5.12
C ARG A 405 -23.17 -19.78 3.98
N VAL A 406 -23.79 -18.72 3.47
CA VAL A 406 -24.67 -18.81 2.29
C VAL A 406 -23.91 -19.34 1.07
N TYR A 407 -22.69 -18.86 0.83
CA TYR A 407 -21.86 -19.36 -0.26
C TYR A 407 -21.55 -20.86 -0.08
N ASP A 408 -21.09 -21.24 1.10
CA ASP A 408 -20.72 -22.61 1.45
C ASP A 408 -21.88 -23.60 1.27
N GLU A 409 -23.05 -23.26 1.82
CA GLU A 409 -24.21 -24.14 1.83
C GLU A 409 -24.89 -24.25 0.45
N LYS A 410 -25.02 -23.13 -0.27
CA LYS A 410 -25.87 -23.06 -1.47
C LYS A 410 -25.11 -23.06 -2.79
N PHE A 411 -23.88 -22.54 -2.82
CA PHE A 411 -23.19 -22.23 -4.08
C PHE A 411 -21.87 -22.99 -4.27
N ARG A 412 -21.13 -23.28 -3.20
CA ARG A 412 -19.77 -23.85 -3.27
C ARG A 412 -19.72 -25.17 -4.04
N ARG A 413 -20.68 -26.08 -3.82
CA ARG A 413 -20.72 -27.38 -4.52
C ARG A 413 -20.84 -27.25 -6.04
N ALA A 414 -21.62 -26.29 -6.52
CA ALA A 414 -21.84 -26.06 -7.95
C ALA A 414 -20.75 -25.18 -8.58
N GLN A 415 -20.31 -24.16 -7.85
CA GLN A 415 -19.43 -23.12 -8.38
C GLN A 415 -17.94 -23.42 -8.16
N LYS A 416 -17.60 -24.19 -7.12
CA LYS A 416 -16.24 -24.58 -6.73
C LYS A 416 -15.28 -23.40 -6.55
N GLY A 417 -15.78 -22.25 -6.08
CA GLY A 417 -14.97 -21.09 -5.74
C GLY A 417 -14.59 -21.03 -4.27
N LYS A 418 -13.82 -20.00 -3.94
CA LYS A 418 -13.38 -19.64 -2.58
C LYS A 418 -13.85 -18.23 -2.22
N ILE A 419 -14.04 -17.98 -0.93
CA ILE A 419 -14.50 -16.72 -0.36
C ILE A 419 -13.79 -16.44 0.97
N SER A 420 -13.38 -15.18 1.16
CA SER A 420 -12.82 -14.71 2.43
C SER A 420 -13.03 -13.20 2.60
N ILE A 421 -12.40 -12.62 3.63
CA ILE A 421 -12.30 -11.18 3.90
C ILE A 421 -10.89 -10.70 3.53
N ALA A 422 -10.76 -9.46 3.04
CA ALA A 422 -9.46 -8.80 2.84
C ALA A 422 -9.25 -7.75 3.94
N LEU A 423 -8.19 -7.90 4.72
CA LEU A 423 -7.87 -7.03 5.85
C LEU A 423 -6.74 -6.07 5.52
N LEU A 424 -6.84 -4.83 5.97
CA LEU A 424 -5.70 -3.89 5.97
C LEU A 424 -4.71 -4.30 7.06
N THR A 425 -3.46 -4.55 6.70
CA THR A 425 -2.42 -5.11 7.57
C THR A 425 -1.10 -4.34 7.42
N ASP A 426 -1.14 -3.03 7.62
CA ASP A 426 0.10 -2.27 7.78
C ASP A 426 0.88 -2.77 9.00
N TRP A 427 2.21 -2.84 8.88
CA TRP A 427 3.04 -3.39 9.93
C TRP A 427 3.33 -2.33 10.99
N ILE A 428 3.40 -2.75 12.26
CA ILE A 428 3.73 -1.90 13.38
C ILE A 428 5.03 -2.38 14.00
N GLU A 429 6.05 -1.52 14.00
CA GLU A 429 7.36 -1.84 14.56
C GLU A 429 7.63 -0.95 15.79
N PRO A 430 8.20 -1.49 16.88
CA PRO A 430 8.58 -0.68 18.04
C PRO A 430 9.63 0.37 17.66
N ALA A 431 9.43 1.62 18.10
CA ALA A 431 10.35 2.72 17.82
C ALA A 431 11.73 2.46 18.43
N CYS A 432 11.79 1.99 19.68
CA CYS A 432 12.99 1.44 20.29
C CYS A 432 12.93 -0.11 20.34
N PRO A 433 13.76 -0.83 19.56
CA PRO A 433 13.73 -2.30 19.53
C PRO A 433 14.19 -2.96 20.84
N PHE A 434 14.76 -2.17 21.77
CA PHE A 434 15.19 -2.62 23.10
C PHE A 434 14.17 -2.30 24.19
N SER A 435 13.16 -1.46 23.92
CA SER A 435 12.12 -1.10 24.87
C SER A 435 11.06 -2.20 24.90
N GLN A 436 10.85 -2.79 26.08
CA GLN A 436 9.82 -3.81 26.26
C GLN A 436 8.42 -3.20 26.14
N LYS A 437 8.25 -1.95 26.59
CA LYS A 437 6.98 -1.24 26.47
C LYS A 437 6.61 -0.99 25.01
N ASP A 438 7.56 -0.54 24.18
CA ASP A 438 7.29 -0.34 22.75
C ASP A 438 6.86 -1.63 22.06
N LYS A 439 7.43 -2.78 22.44
CA LYS A 439 7.03 -4.09 21.91
C LYS A 439 5.60 -4.44 22.30
N GLU A 440 5.23 -4.24 23.56
CA GLU A 440 3.86 -4.49 24.06
C GLU A 440 2.85 -3.55 23.40
N VAL A 441 3.23 -2.30 23.15
CA VAL A 441 2.39 -1.33 22.43
C VAL A 441 2.27 -1.70 20.96
N ALA A 442 3.35 -2.12 20.30
CA ALA A 442 3.30 -2.60 18.92
C ALA A 442 2.36 -3.80 18.77
N GLU A 443 2.45 -4.77 19.68
CA GLU A 443 1.50 -5.88 19.75
C GLU A 443 0.07 -5.38 19.96
N ARG A 444 -0.15 -4.49 20.94
CA ARG A 444 -1.47 -3.89 21.17
C ARG A 444 -2.03 -3.23 19.91
N VAL A 445 -1.26 -2.41 19.20
CA VAL A 445 -1.75 -1.73 17.99
C VAL A 445 -2.07 -2.75 16.88
N LEU A 446 -1.24 -3.78 16.68
CA LEU A 446 -1.54 -4.87 15.73
C LEU A 446 -2.84 -5.62 16.07
N GLU A 447 -3.14 -5.80 17.35
CA GLU A 447 -4.38 -6.41 17.81
C GLU A 447 -5.61 -5.55 17.49
N PHE A 448 -5.50 -4.23 17.61
CA PHE A 448 -6.60 -3.31 17.26
C PHE A 448 -6.76 -3.12 15.75
N ASP A 449 -5.65 -3.12 14.99
CA ASP A 449 -5.66 -2.91 13.55
C ASP A 449 -6.07 -4.18 12.78
N ILE A 450 -5.49 -5.32 13.13
CA ILE A 450 -5.64 -6.59 12.41
C ILE A 450 -6.44 -7.59 13.24
N GLY A 451 -6.04 -7.80 14.49
CA GLY A 451 -6.63 -8.80 15.39
C GLY A 451 -8.13 -8.60 15.58
N TRP A 452 -8.61 -7.35 15.61
CA TRP A 452 -10.01 -7.03 15.89
C TRP A 452 -11.00 -7.75 14.96
N LEU A 453 -10.67 -7.85 13.67
CA LEU A 453 -11.48 -8.58 12.69
C LEU A 453 -10.93 -9.97 12.39
N ALA A 454 -9.62 -10.18 12.52
CA ALA A 454 -9.00 -11.46 12.20
C ALA A 454 -9.22 -12.53 13.29
N GLU A 455 -9.07 -12.20 14.57
CA GLU A 455 -9.18 -13.17 15.67
C GLU A 455 -10.55 -13.86 15.76
N PRO A 456 -11.70 -13.16 15.56
CA PRO A 456 -13.00 -13.81 15.52
C PRO A 456 -13.18 -14.78 14.33
N ILE A 457 -12.49 -14.54 13.20
CA ILE A 457 -12.66 -15.33 11.97
C ILE A 457 -11.66 -16.50 11.93
N PHE A 458 -10.38 -16.20 12.11
CA PHE A 458 -9.26 -17.12 11.89
C PHE A 458 -8.77 -17.81 13.17
N GLY A 459 -9.01 -17.21 14.34
CA GLY A 459 -8.47 -17.66 15.63
C GLY A 459 -9.53 -18.25 16.55
N SER A 460 -9.61 -17.68 17.75
CA SER A 460 -10.42 -18.19 18.87
C SER A 460 -11.94 -18.06 18.70
N GLY A 461 -12.43 -17.34 17.69
CA GLY A 461 -13.85 -17.06 17.51
C GLY A 461 -14.38 -15.91 18.38
N ASP A 462 -13.52 -15.25 19.15
CA ASP A 462 -13.84 -14.09 19.98
C ASP A 462 -12.92 -12.92 19.60
N TYR A 463 -13.17 -11.72 20.15
CA TYR A 463 -12.26 -10.60 20.00
C TYR A 463 -10.91 -10.86 20.69
N PRO A 464 -9.83 -10.19 20.23
CA PRO A 464 -8.52 -10.36 20.84
C PRO A 464 -8.51 -10.11 22.34
N ARG A 465 -7.82 -11.00 23.06
CA ARG A 465 -7.68 -10.88 24.51
C ARG A 465 -6.99 -9.59 24.91
N VAL A 466 -5.90 -9.21 24.23
CA VAL A 466 -5.17 -7.95 24.49
C VAL A 466 -6.09 -6.73 24.32
N MET A 467 -6.92 -6.74 23.28
CA MET A 467 -7.91 -5.68 23.04
C MET A 467 -8.92 -5.60 24.18
N ARG A 468 -9.51 -6.74 24.57
CA ARG A 468 -10.48 -6.81 25.66
C ARG A 468 -9.86 -6.37 27.00
N ASP A 469 -8.73 -6.94 27.37
CA ASP A 469 -8.03 -6.65 28.62
C ASP A 469 -7.65 -5.16 28.73
N TRP A 470 -7.16 -4.54 27.64
CA TRP A 470 -6.87 -3.10 27.58
C TRP A 470 -8.09 -2.23 27.85
N LEU A 471 -9.23 -2.52 27.21
CA LEU A 471 -10.45 -1.76 27.36
C LEU A 471 -11.04 -1.90 28.77
N TYR A 472 -10.99 -3.11 29.33
CA TYR A 472 -11.41 -3.40 30.71
C TYR A 472 -10.61 -2.60 31.73
N GLN A 473 -9.28 -2.55 31.59
CA GLN A 473 -8.41 -1.76 32.48
C GLN A 473 -8.72 -0.26 32.45
N ARG A 474 -9.27 0.25 31.33
CA ARG A 474 -9.69 1.64 31.16
C ARG A 474 -11.15 1.91 31.54
N ASN A 475 -11.83 0.96 32.17
CA ASN A 475 -13.26 1.03 32.47
C ASN A 475 -14.14 1.28 31.23
N ASN A 476 -13.68 0.85 30.06
CA ASN A 476 -14.42 0.96 28.80
C ASN A 476 -14.99 -0.41 28.42
N PHE A 477 -16.30 -0.60 28.67
CA PHE A 477 -17.00 -1.86 28.39
C PHE A 477 -17.82 -1.81 27.09
N LEU A 478 -17.46 -0.93 26.15
CA LEU A 478 -18.19 -0.75 24.89
C LEU A 478 -17.97 -1.89 23.88
N LEU A 479 -16.94 -2.72 24.06
CA LEU A 479 -16.69 -3.88 23.19
C LEU A 479 -17.71 -4.99 23.52
N PRO A 480 -18.58 -5.38 22.58
CA PRO A 480 -19.58 -6.41 22.85
C PRO A 480 -18.95 -7.79 23.09
N TYR A 481 -19.73 -8.67 23.70
CA TYR A 481 -19.41 -10.09 23.77
C TYR A 481 -20.09 -10.82 22.63
N PHE A 482 -19.42 -11.82 22.06
CA PHE A 482 -20.08 -12.77 21.19
C PHE A 482 -20.89 -13.75 22.04
N THR A 483 -22.16 -13.93 21.68
CA THR A 483 -22.94 -15.08 22.13
C THR A 483 -22.38 -16.37 21.52
N GLU A 484 -22.70 -17.51 22.10
CA GLU A 484 -22.26 -18.81 21.58
C GLU A 484 -22.72 -19.06 20.13
N ASP A 485 -23.90 -18.57 19.76
CA ASP A 485 -24.42 -18.69 18.40
C ASP A 485 -23.66 -17.80 17.42
N GLU A 486 -23.30 -16.57 17.81
CA GLU A 486 -22.49 -15.67 16.99
C GLU A 486 -21.06 -16.18 16.83
N LYS A 487 -20.47 -16.71 17.91
CA LYS A 487 -19.15 -17.32 17.87
C LYS A 487 -19.12 -18.49 16.88
N LYS A 488 -20.10 -19.39 16.94
CA LYS A 488 -20.24 -20.51 15.98
C LYS A 488 -20.51 -20.02 14.56
N LEU A 489 -21.27 -18.94 14.40
CA LEU A 489 -21.55 -18.36 13.10
C LEU A 489 -20.26 -17.86 12.43
N ILE A 490 -19.43 -17.10 13.16
CA ILE A 490 -18.27 -16.35 12.65
C ILE A 490 -17.00 -17.18 12.59
N GLN A 491 -16.74 -18.03 13.59
CA GLN A 491 -15.49 -18.78 13.65
C GLN A 491 -15.36 -19.71 12.43
N GLY A 492 -14.22 -19.63 11.75
CA GLY A 492 -13.89 -20.47 10.60
C GLY A 492 -14.57 -20.06 9.29
N THR A 493 -15.14 -18.85 9.17
CA THR A 493 -15.75 -18.38 7.91
C THR A 493 -14.74 -17.83 6.91
N PHE A 494 -13.70 -18.61 6.59
CA PHE A 494 -12.67 -18.21 5.63
C PHE A 494 -12.17 -19.43 4.83
N ASP A 495 -11.76 -19.19 3.57
CA ASP A 495 -11.10 -20.21 2.75
C ASP A 495 -9.60 -19.94 2.54
N PHE A 496 -9.17 -18.71 2.79
CA PHE A 496 -7.80 -18.20 2.67
C PHE A 496 -7.69 -16.90 3.47
N LEU A 497 -6.47 -16.41 3.70
CA LEU A 497 -6.22 -15.11 4.32
C LEU A 497 -5.86 -14.10 3.23
N ALA A 498 -6.71 -13.08 3.03
CA ALA A 498 -6.39 -11.97 2.15
C ALA A 498 -5.94 -10.76 2.98
N LEU A 499 -4.80 -10.19 2.59
CA LEU A 499 -4.24 -9.02 3.24
C LEU A 499 -3.87 -7.93 2.25
N SER A 500 -4.06 -6.70 2.69
CA SER A 500 -3.65 -5.49 1.99
C SER A 500 -2.62 -4.79 2.85
N HIS A 501 -1.42 -4.61 2.33
CA HIS A 501 -0.31 -4.03 3.07
C HIS A 501 0.30 -2.92 2.23
N TYR A 502 0.60 -1.78 2.84
CA TYR A 502 1.17 -0.64 2.12
C TYR A 502 2.46 -0.15 2.77
N THR A 503 2.50 -0.08 4.10
CA THR A 503 3.58 0.58 4.83
C THR A 503 3.85 -0.03 6.22
N THR A 504 4.85 0.52 6.90
CA THR A 504 5.17 0.26 8.30
C THR A 504 5.16 1.56 9.09
N ILE A 505 4.60 1.52 10.30
CA ILE A 505 4.56 2.65 11.25
C ILE A 505 5.39 2.28 12.47
N LEU A 506 6.07 3.27 13.05
CA LEU A 506 6.76 3.11 14.34
C LEU A 506 5.86 3.51 15.50
N VAL A 507 5.98 2.83 16.63
CA VAL A 507 5.23 3.15 17.84
C VAL A 507 6.13 3.23 19.07
N ASP A 508 5.87 4.23 19.90
CA ASP A 508 6.56 4.49 21.16
C ASP A 508 5.54 4.64 22.29
N TRP A 509 5.89 4.16 23.49
CA TRP A 509 5.01 4.27 24.66
C TRP A 509 4.96 5.68 25.27
N GLU A 510 6.09 6.40 25.27
CA GLU A 510 6.23 7.70 25.93
C GLU A 510 5.47 8.80 25.18
N LYS A 511 4.84 9.70 25.94
CA LYS A 511 4.11 10.85 25.39
C LYS A 511 5.09 11.97 25.04
N GLU A 512 5.70 11.88 23.87
CA GLU A 512 6.67 12.87 23.37
C GLU A 512 6.00 14.12 22.78
N ASP A 513 4.94 13.96 21.97
CA ASP A 513 4.14 15.06 21.42
C ASP A 513 2.66 14.87 21.79
N PRO A 514 2.15 15.59 22.81
CA PRO A 514 0.78 15.46 23.26
C PRO A 514 -0.28 15.68 22.17
N VAL A 515 0.03 16.44 21.12
CA VAL A 515 -0.91 16.72 20.02
C VAL A 515 -1.03 15.53 19.06
N LYS A 516 0.04 14.73 18.93
CA LYS A 516 0.12 13.57 18.04
C LYS A 516 0.00 12.24 18.80
N TYR A 517 -0.20 12.29 20.10
CA TYR A 517 -0.32 11.10 20.94
C TYR A 517 -1.74 10.53 20.86
N ASN A 518 -1.85 9.24 20.62
CA ASN A 518 -3.14 8.55 20.67
C ASN A 518 -3.44 8.17 22.12
N ASP A 519 -4.23 9.01 22.80
CA ASP A 519 -4.64 8.78 24.19
C ASP A 519 -5.52 7.53 24.39
N TYR A 520 -6.18 7.05 23.33
CA TYR A 520 -7.05 5.88 23.40
C TYR A 520 -6.24 4.57 23.52
N LEU A 521 -5.17 4.46 22.74
CA LEU A 521 -4.28 3.30 22.73
C LEU A 521 -2.99 3.52 23.53
N GLU A 522 -2.80 4.71 24.13
CA GLU A 522 -1.56 5.12 24.80
C GLU A 522 -0.32 4.82 23.96
N VAL A 523 -0.27 5.47 22.79
CA VAL A 523 0.81 5.27 21.83
C VAL A 523 1.16 6.57 21.12
N GLN A 524 2.46 6.81 20.97
CA GLN A 524 3.02 7.82 20.09
C GLN A 524 3.32 7.17 18.74
N GLU A 525 2.54 7.53 17.73
CA GLU A 525 2.82 7.09 16.35
C GLU A 525 3.95 7.93 15.77
N MET A 526 4.90 7.27 15.12
CA MET A 526 6.13 7.83 14.58
C MET A 526 6.46 7.18 13.22
N THR A 527 7.41 7.77 12.51
CA THR A 527 8.00 7.19 11.29
C THR A 527 9.51 7.40 11.31
N ASP A 528 10.26 6.45 10.76
CA ASP A 528 11.69 6.63 10.60
C ASP A 528 11.93 7.58 9.43
N ILE A 529 12.37 8.78 9.76
CA ILE A 529 12.67 9.85 8.80
C ILE A 529 13.88 9.58 7.89
N THR A 530 14.50 8.40 8.02
CA THR A 530 15.52 7.87 7.10
C THR A 530 14.96 6.95 6.02
N TRP A 531 13.72 6.47 6.16
CA TRP A 531 13.05 5.73 5.11
C TRP A 531 12.77 6.61 3.89
N LEU A 532 12.69 5.96 2.74
CA LEU A 532 12.24 6.59 1.51
C LEU A 532 10.73 6.78 1.61
N ASN A 533 10.24 7.98 1.32
CA ASN A 533 8.82 8.30 1.42
C ASN A 533 8.26 8.70 0.06
N SER A 534 6.98 8.37 -0.17
CA SER A 534 6.22 8.88 -1.30
C SER A 534 5.86 10.36 -1.14
N PRO A 535 5.40 11.04 -2.21
CA PRO A 535 4.83 12.38 -2.10
C PRO A 535 3.67 12.48 -1.11
N GLY A 536 2.88 11.41 -0.96
CA GLY A 536 1.84 11.24 0.06
C GLY A 536 2.35 10.97 1.48
N GLN A 537 3.67 11.04 1.71
CA GLN A 537 4.34 10.76 2.98
C GLN A 537 4.17 9.32 3.49
N VAL A 538 3.99 8.37 2.58
CA VAL A 538 3.94 6.94 2.91
C VAL A 538 5.36 6.37 2.88
N ALA A 539 5.79 5.74 3.98
CA ALA A 539 7.11 5.12 4.07
C ALA A 539 7.22 3.84 3.22
N VAL A 540 8.36 3.65 2.57
CA VAL A 540 8.71 2.44 1.80
C VAL A 540 9.56 1.52 2.68
N VAL A 541 8.93 0.47 3.21
CA VAL A 541 9.53 -0.45 4.19
C VAL A 541 9.29 -1.90 3.76
N PRO A 542 10.04 -2.42 2.77
CA PRO A 542 9.76 -3.73 2.16
C PRO A 542 9.72 -4.89 3.16
N TRP A 543 10.66 -4.93 4.11
CA TRP A 543 10.74 -5.99 5.10
C TRP A 543 9.53 -6.00 6.06
N GLY A 544 8.77 -4.92 6.14
CA GLY A 544 7.51 -4.84 6.90
C GLY A 544 6.46 -5.82 6.39
N LEU A 545 6.41 -6.05 5.07
CA LEU A 545 5.53 -7.06 4.48
C LEU A 545 5.90 -8.48 4.96
N ARG A 546 7.19 -8.81 4.95
CA ARG A 546 7.68 -10.10 5.45
C ARG A 546 7.39 -10.28 6.94
N LYS A 547 7.56 -9.23 7.74
CA LYS A 547 7.23 -9.23 9.18
C LYS A 547 5.75 -9.52 9.44
N VAL A 548 4.84 -8.82 8.74
CA VAL A 548 3.40 -9.03 8.95
C VAL A 548 2.96 -10.42 8.47
N LEU A 549 3.51 -10.94 7.37
CA LEU A 549 3.25 -12.31 6.91
C LEU A 549 3.66 -13.35 7.97
N ASN A 550 4.83 -13.16 8.59
CA ASN A 550 5.30 -14.04 9.66
C ASN A 550 4.46 -13.92 10.94
N TRP A 551 4.03 -12.71 11.30
CA TRP A 551 3.14 -12.49 12.44
C TRP A 551 1.79 -13.18 12.23
N LEU A 552 1.20 -13.07 11.03
CA LEU A 552 -0.05 -13.74 10.67
C LEU A 552 0.09 -15.26 10.71
N LYS A 553 1.19 -15.82 10.16
CA LYS A 553 1.48 -17.26 10.23
C LYS A 553 1.65 -17.74 11.67
N PHE A 554 2.38 -16.99 12.48
CA PHE A 554 2.58 -17.31 13.90
C PHE A 554 1.25 -17.34 14.66
N LYS A 555 0.36 -16.39 14.37
CA LYS A 555 -0.88 -16.19 15.11
C LYS A 555 -2.02 -17.12 14.67
N TYR A 556 -2.21 -17.29 13.37
CA TYR A 556 -3.35 -18.02 12.81
C TYR A 556 -2.95 -19.36 12.17
N GLY A 557 -1.68 -19.72 12.25
CA GLY A 557 -1.15 -20.96 11.69
C GLY A 557 -0.86 -20.86 10.19
N ASP A 558 -0.64 -22.03 9.58
CA ASP A 558 -0.30 -22.11 8.16
C ASP A 558 -1.55 -22.08 7.29
N LEU A 559 -1.87 -20.89 6.77
CA LEU A 559 -3.04 -20.64 5.93
C LEU A 559 -2.60 -20.24 4.51
N PRO A 560 -3.38 -20.54 3.45
CA PRO A 560 -3.16 -19.95 2.14
C PRO A 560 -3.30 -18.42 2.21
N VAL A 561 -2.26 -17.68 1.82
CA VAL A 561 -2.20 -16.22 1.95
C VAL A 561 -2.18 -15.54 0.58
N TYR A 562 -3.03 -14.52 0.39
CA TYR A 562 -3.02 -13.65 -0.78
C TYR A 562 -2.76 -12.22 -0.38
N ILE A 563 -1.79 -11.57 -1.03
CA ILE A 563 -1.58 -10.13 -0.92
C ILE A 563 -2.52 -9.46 -1.92
N THR A 564 -3.72 -9.05 -1.47
CA THR A 564 -4.82 -8.55 -2.31
C THR A 564 -4.69 -7.10 -2.74
N SER A 565 -3.84 -6.32 -2.07
CA SER A 565 -3.41 -4.99 -2.48
C SER A 565 -2.03 -4.67 -1.90
N ASN A 566 -1.08 -4.25 -2.74
CA ASN A 566 0.20 -3.66 -2.32
C ASN A 566 0.68 -2.66 -3.37
N GLY A 567 1.00 -1.43 -2.96
CA GLY A 567 1.32 -0.36 -3.89
C GLY A 567 1.67 0.96 -3.23
N ILE A 568 2.11 1.92 -4.03
CA ILE A 568 2.58 3.23 -3.56
C ILE A 568 2.17 4.34 -4.54
N ASP A 569 1.88 5.52 -4.00
CA ASP A 569 1.72 6.71 -4.81
C ASP A 569 3.09 7.22 -5.30
N ASP A 570 3.11 7.81 -6.49
CA ASP A 570 4.31 8.40 -7.08
C ASP A 570 3.98 9.78 -7.65
N ASP A 571 5.01 10.56 -7.97
CA ASP A 571 4.84 11.88 -8.54
C ASP A 571 4.29 11.79 -9.97
N LEU A 572 3.14 12.44 -10.22
CA LEU A 572 2.51 12.49 -11.54
C LEU A 572 3.39 13.19 -12.58
N HIS A 573 4.31 14.05 -12.13
CA HIS A 573 5.22 14.80 -12.98
C HIS A 573 6.56 14.11 -13.21
N SER A 574 6.86 13.03 -12.48
CA SER A 574 8.03 12.20 -12.76
C SER A 574 7.72 11.29 -13.95
N GLU A 575 8.49 11.41 -15.02
CA GLU A 575 8.32 10.53 -16.19
C GLU A 575 8.79 9.10 -15.93
N GLN A 576 9.51 8.85 -14.84
CA GLN A 576 10.30 7.62 -14.66
C GLN A 576 9.74 6.63 -13.64
N ASP A 577 8.72 6.99 -12.85
CA ASP A 577 8.04 6.06 -11.93
C ASP A 577 9.01 5.27 -11.02
N GLU A 578 10.14 5.89 -10.68
CA GLU A 578 11.31 5.23 -10.07
C GLU A 578 10.98 4.68 -8.69
N LEU A 579 10.19 5.43 -7.91
CA LEU A 579 9.78 5.03 -6.57
C LEU A 579 8.90 3.78 -6.64
N ARG A 580 7.91 3.76 -7.54
CA ARG A 580 7.04 2.58 -7.70
C ARG A 580 7.81 1.35 -8.20
N VAL A 581 8.74 1.51 -9.13
CA VAL A 581 9.60 0.41 -9.60
C VAL A 581 10.43 -0.16 -8.44
N TYR A 582 11.08 0.71 -7.66
CA TYR A 582 11.83 0.31 -6.47
C TYR A 582 10.93 -0.37 -5.43
N TYR A 583 9.74 0.19 -5.17
CA TYR A 583 8.77 -0.36 -4.24
C TYR A 583 8.40 -1.80 -4.61
N MET A 584 7.90 -2.02 -5.84
CA MET A 584 7.46 -3.35 -6.28
C MET A 584 8.62 -4.35 -6.31
N GLN A 585 9.80 -3.93 -6.78
CA GLN A 585 10.98 -4.79 -6.80
C GLN A 585 11.28 -5.36 -5.42
N ASN A 586 11.29 -4.51 -4.39
CA ASN A 586 11.67 -4.93 -3.05
C ASN A 586 10.53 -5.61 -2.28
N TYR A 587 9.29 -5.12 -2.37
CA TYR A 587 8.14 -5.74 -1.68
C TYR A 587 7.85 -7.15 -2.21
N VAL A 588 7.89 -7.36 -3.53
CA VAL A 588 7.74 -8.70 -4.10
C VAL A 588 8.91 -9.61 -3.69
N ASN A 589 10.13 -9.08 -3.57
CA ASN A 589 11.29 -9.86 -3.13
C ASN A 589 11.18 -10.27 -1.65
N GLU A 590 10.68 -9.39 -0.78
CA GLU A 590 10.41 -9.72 0.62
C GLU A 590 9.27 -10.73 0.78
N ALA A 591 8.25 -10.66 -0.09
CA ALA A 591 7.23 -11.70 -0.17
C ALA A 591 7.81 -13.06 -0.61
N LEU A 592 8.78 -13.06 -1.54
CA LEU A 592 9.50 -14.27 -1.93
C LEU A 592 10.34 -14.83 -0.78
N LYS A 593 10.97 -13.98 0.03
CA LYS A 593 11.68 -14.40 1.25
C LYS A 593 10.73 -15.04 2.26
N ALA A 594 9.55 -14.46 2.47
CA ALA A 594 8.53 -15.06 3.34
C ALA A 594 8.12 -16.47 2.86
N TYR A 595 7.96 -16.65 1.55
CA TYR A 595 7.65 -17.97 0.96
C TYR A 595 8.80 -18.96 1.11
N THR A 596 10.02 -18.57 0.74
CA THR A 596 11.17 -19.48 0.63
C THR A 596 11.91 -19.72 1.96
N LEU A 597 12.13 -18.67 2.75
CA LEU A 597 12.93 -18.72 3.98
C LEU A 597 12.07 -18.97 5.22
N ASP A 598 10.84 -18.45 5.23
CA ASP A 598 9.97 -18.52 6.41
C ASP A 598 8.82 -19.54 6.26
N GLY A 599 8.66 -20.12 5.06
CA GLY A 599 7.66 -21.14 4.77
C GLY A 599 6.22 -20.62 4.82
N VAL A 600 5.99 -19.34 4.51
CA VAL A 600 4.63 -18.78 4.37
C VAL A 600 3.98 -19.35 3.10
N ASN A 601 2.78 -19.92 3.21
CA ASN A 601 2.02 -20.44 2.08
C ASN A 601 1.41 -19.29 1.24
N LEU A 602 2.26 -18.56 0.52
CA LEU A 602 1.86 -17.43 -0.30
C LEU A 602 1.34 -17.88 -1.66
N CYS A 603 0.11 -17.50 -1.99
CA CYS A 603 -0.61 -17.96 -3.17
C CYS A 603 -0.82 -16.88 -4.24
N GLY A 604 -0.60 -15.60 -3.94
CA GLY A 604 -0.73 -14.54 -4.93
C GLY A 604 -0.35 -13.15 -4.45
N TYR A 605 -0.11 -12.27 -5.42
CA TYR A 605 0.27 -10.88 -5.24
C TYR A 605 -0.48 -9.97 -6.22
N PHE A 606 -1.11 -8.93 -5.69
CA PHE A 606 -1.92 -7.98 -6.45
C PHE A 606 -1.39 -6.56 -6.28
N ALA A 607 -0.91 -5.98 -7.38
CA ALA A 607 -0.39 -4.62 -7.39
C ALA A 607 -1.53 -3.59 -7.31
N TYR A 608 -1.37 -2.58 -6.44
CA TYR A 608 -2.27 -1.43 -6.34
C TYR A 608 -1.61 -0.20 -6.99
N SER A 609 -2.19 0.41 -8.04
CA SER A 609 -3.47 0.15 -8.71
C SER A 609 -3.32 0.03 -10.23
N PHE A 610 -4.39 -0.39 -10.90
CA PHE A 610 -4.40 -0.58 -12.36
C PHE A 610 -4.15 0.72 -13.14
N ASN A 611 -4.83 1.82 -12.78
CA ASN A 611 -4.75 3.07 -13.55
C ASN A 611 -5.01 4.33 -12.71
N ASP A 612 -4.47 5.45 -13.16
CA ASP A 612 -4.61 6.76 -12.47
C ASP A 612 -5.99 7.40 -12.62
N ARG A 613 -6.85 6.91 -13.53
CA ARG A 613 -8.20 7.47 -13.71
C ARG A 613 -9.11 7.11 -12.53
N THR A 614 -9.03 5.86 -12.06
CA THR A 614 -9.83 5.36 -10.94
C THR A 614 -9.13 5.59 -9.59
N ALA A 615 -7.79 5.49 -9.56
CA ALA A 615 -6.98 5.72 -8.37
C ALA A 615 -5.78 6.63 -8.70
N PRO A 616 -5.98 7.96 -8.67
CA PRO A 616 -4.95 8.93 -9.04
C PRO A 616 -3.65 8.74 -8.26
N LYS A 617 -2.52 8.82 -8.98
CA LYS A 617 -1.14 8.65 -8.47
C LYS A 617 -0.70 7.22 -8.16
N PHE A 618 -1.61 6.24 -8.11
CA PHE A 618 -1.28 4.85 -7.77
C PHE A 618 -1.21 3.94 -9.00
N GLY A 619 -1.71 4.39 -10.16
CA GLY A 619 -1.91 3.55 -11.33
C GLY A 619 -0.62 3.11 -12.01
N LEU A 620 -0.58 1.87 -12.49
CA LEU A 620 0.45 1.37 -13.42
C LEU A 620 0.28 1.92 -14.84
N TYR A 621 -0.95 2.31 -15.19
CA TYR A 621 -1.25 3.10 -16.39
C TYR A 621 -1.52 4.56 -16.05
N ARG A 622 -0.84 5.46 -16.75
CA ARG A 622 -1.14 6.90 -16.73
C ARG A 622 -2.40 7.14 -17.56
N TYR A 623 -3.31 7.97 -17.06
CA TYR A 623 -4.45 8.45 -17.83
C TYR A 623 -4.27 9.93 -18.18
N ALA A 624 -3.98 10.22 -19.44
CA ALA A 624 -3.79 11.59 -19.95
C ALA A 624 -4.52 11.76 -21.29
N ALA A 625 -5.19 12.90 -21.48
CA ALA A 625 -5.90 13.23 -22.72
C ALA A 625 -6.83 12.10 -23.27
N ASN A 626 -7.54 11.40 -22.38
CA ASN A 626 -8.41 10.26 -22.68
C ASN A 626 -7.69 9.02 -23.27
N GLN A 627 -6.39 8.88 -23.03
CA GLN A 627 -5.59 7.72 -23.41
C GLN A 627 -4.93 7.11 -22.18
N PHE A 628 -4.76 5.79 -22.21
CA PHE A 628 -4.00 5.04 -21.21
C PHE A 628 -2.61 4.77 -21.76
N GLU A 629 -1.58 5.19 -21.02
CA GLU A 629 -0.18 4.97 -21.38
C GLU A 629 0.49 4.11 -20.32
N PRO A 630 1.22 3.05 -20.71
CA PRO A 630 1.90 2.19 -19.75
C PRO A 630 3.11 2.90 -19.13
N LYS A 631 3.20 2.91 -17.80
CA LYS A 631 4.37 3.43 -17.07
C LYS A 631 5.52 2.42 -17.06
N LEU A 632 6.70 2.85 -16.60
CA LEU A 632 7.85 1.95 -16.41
C LEU A 632 7.55 0.84 -15.39
N SER A 633 6.78 1.14 -14.34
CA SER A 633 6.28 0.17 -13.38
C SER A 633 5.47 -0.96 -14.02
N MET A 634 4.60 -0.68 -15.00
CA MET A 634 3.86 -1.71 -15.73
C MET A 634 4.81 -2.71 -16.39
N LYS A 635 5.78 -2.20 -17.15
CA LYS A 635 6.77 -3.03 -17.86
C LYS A 635 7.64 -3.83 -16.89
N HIS A 636 8.01 -3.23 -15.76
CA HIS A 636 8.79 -3.87 -14.71
C HIS A 636 8.01 -4.98 -14.01
N TYR A 637 6.74 -4.73 -13.68
CA TYR A 637 5.87 -5.72 -13.06
C TYR A 637 5.62 -6.90 -14.01
N ARG A 638 5.34 -6.63 -15.29
CA ARG A 638 5.26 -7.68 -16.31
C ARG A 638 6.52 -8.55 -16.37
N LYS A 639 7.71 -7.95 -16.30
CA LYS A 639 8.98 -8.70 -16.26
C LYS A 639 9.07 -9.62 -15.04
N ILE A 640 8.59 -9.19 -13.88
CA ILE A 640 8.53 -10.04 -12.67
C ILE A 640 7.55 -11.21 -12.88
N ILE A 641 6.39 -10.95 -13.48
CA ILE A 641 5.38 -11.97 -13.79
C ILE A 641 5.92 -13.00 -14.80
N ASP A 642 6.51 -12.53 -15.91
CA ASP A 642 7.08 -13.38 -16.96
C ASP A 642 8.18 -14.30 -16.42
N ASN A 643 8.96 -13.80 -15.45
CA ASN A 643 10.01 -14.55 -14.78
C ASN A 643 9.51 -15.37 -13.58
N ASN A 644 8.24 -15.26 -13.23
CA ASN A 644 7.63 -15.80 -12.01
C ASN A 644 8.46 -15.50 -10.73
N GLY A 645 8.96 -14.27 -10.59
CA GLY A 645 9.83 -13.84 -9.49
C GLY A 645 11.17 -13.29 -9.96
N PHE A 646 12.26 -13.68 -9.28
CA PHE A 646 13.62 -13.16 -9.46
C PHE A 646 14.61 -14.29 -9.71
N PRO A 647 14.50 -15.03 -10.83
CA PRO A 647 15.40 -16.14 -11.11
C PRO A 647 16.84 -15.64 -11.32
N GLY A 648 17.79 -16.28 -10.63
CA GLY A 648 19.22 -16.19 -10.91
C GLY A 648 19.65 -17.01 -12.14
N PRO A 649 20.93 -16.90 -12.55
CA PRO A 649 21.48 -17.59 -13.72
C PRO A 649 21.32 -19.12 -13.67
N GLU A 650 21.40 -19.70 -12.46
CA GLU A 650 21.27 -21.14 -12.25
C GLU A 650 19.80 -21.62 -12.25
N THR A 651 18.86 -20.73 -11.93
CA THR A 651 17.42 -21.03 -11.91
C THR A 651 16.69 -20.76 -13.23
N MET A 652 17.36 -20.13 -14.21
CA MET A 652 16.79 -19.83 -15.54
C MET A 652 16.32 -21.05 -16.36
N GLY A 653 16.47 -22.28 -15.86
CA GLY A 653 16.06 -23.51 -16.54
C GLY A 653 14.86 -24.26 -15.92
N ARG A 654 14.38 -23.88 -14.73
CA ARG A 654 13.19 -24.51 -14.12
C ARG A 654 11.93 -23.77 -14.55
N PHE A 655 11.63 -23.83 -15.83
CA PHE A 655 10.33 -23.41 -16.35
C PHE A 655 9.26 -24.26 -15.67
N CYS A 656 8.23 -23.62 -15.14
CA CYS A 656 7.02 -24.30 -14.71
C CYS A 656 6.55 -25.17 -15.88
N PRO A 657 6.52 -26.51 -15.74
CA PRO A 657 5.99 -27.34 -16.79
C PRO A 657 4.53 -26.94 -16.99
N GLU A 658 4.14 -26.68 -18.25
CA GLU A 658 2.73 -26.69 -18.61
C GLU A 658 2.16 -28.04 -18.12
N GLU A 659 1.18 -28.00 -17.22
CA GLU A 659 0.51 -29.13 -16.54
C GLU A 659 1.10 -29.60 -15.19
N PHE A 660 0.82 -28.84 -14.12
CA PHE A 660 0.26 -29.47 -12.92
C PHE A 660 -1.28 -29.47 -13.05
N SER A 661 -1.79 -30.25 -14.01
CA SER A 661 -3.21 -30.56 -14.06
C SER A 661 -3.49 -31.65 -13.02
N MET A 662 -4.29 -31.31 -12.01
CA MET A 662 -4.96 -32.36 -11.24
C MET A 662 -5.80 -33.18 -12.23
N CYS A 663 -5.48 -34.48 -12.31
CA CYS A 663 -6.15 -35.54 -13.06
C CYS A 663 -5.76 -35.68 -14.55
N SER A 664 -4.83 -36.61 -14.82
CA SER A 664 -4.43 -37.12 -16.14
C SER A 664 -5.59 -37.74 -16.95
N GLU A 665 -6.74 -38.01 -16.34
CA GLU A 665 -7.91 -38.56 -17.04
C GLU A 665 -8.86 -37.48 -17.59
N CYS A 666 -8.76 -36.22 -17.13
CA CYS A 666 -9.66 -35.14 -17.58
C CYS A 666 -9.20 -34.45 -18.88
N SER A 667 -7.88 -34.29 -19.09
CA SER A 667 -7.32 -33.65 -20.29
C SER A 667 -7.63 -34.43 -21.58
N PHE A 668 -7.63 -35.77 -21.51
CA PHE A 668 -7.96 -36.64 -22.63
C PHE A 668 -9.40 -36.44 -23.16
N PHE A 669 -10.36 -36.12 -22.27
CA PHE A 669 -11.76 -35.94 -22.65
C PHE A 669 -12.11 -34.50 -23.07
N GLN A 670 -11.35 -33.50 -22.62
CA GLN A 670 -11.68 -32.09 -22.87
C GLN A 670 -11.18 -31.59 -24.23
N THR A 671 -10.03 -32.06 -24.70
CA THR A 671 -9.44 -31.69 -26.00
C THR A 671 -10.10 -32.39 -27.20
N ARG A 672 -10.82 -33.49 -26.99
CA ARG A 672 -11.40 -34.33 -28.07
C ARG A 672 -12.92 -34.48 -28.02
N LYS A 673 -13.61 -33.55 -27.36
CA LYS A 673 -15.09 -33.51 -27.27
C LYS A 673 -15.76 -33.61 -28.66
N SER A 674 -15.22 -32.89 -29.64
CA SER A 674 -15.68 -32.90 -31.03
C SER A 674 -15.49 -34.27 -31.71
N LEU A 675 -14.38 -34.95 -31.42
CA LEU A 675 -14.05 -36.27 -31.97
C LEU A 675 -14.96 -37.36 -31.37
N LEU A 676 -15.23 -37.29 -30.07
CA LEU A 676 -16.14 -38.23 -29.39
C LEU A 676 -17.58 -38.09 -29.87
N VAL A 677 -18.05 -36.85 -30.08
CA VAL A 677 -19.35 -36.59 -30.69
C VAL A 677 -19.39 -37.11 -32.13
N PHE A 678 -18.32 -36.91 -32.91
CA PHE A 678 -18.22 -37.41 -34.28
C PHE A 678 -18.23 -38.95 -34.35
N ILE A 679 -17.48 -39.63 -33.47
CA ILE A 679 -17.47 -41.09 -33.36
C ILE A 679 -18.86 -41.60 -32.92
N ALA A 680 -19.53 -40.94 -31.99
CA ALA A 680 -20.89 -41.29 -31.57
C ALA A 680 -21.89 -41.18 -32.74
N PHE A 681 -21.77 -40.15 -33.59
CA PHE A 681 -22.60 -40.02 -34.79
C PHE A 681 -22.33 -41.12 -35.82
N ILE A 682 -21.06 -41.51 -36.03
CA ILE A 682 -20.71 -42.64 -36.90
C ILE A 682 -21.29 -43.94 -36.36
N PHE A 683 -21.18 -44.17 -35.04
CA PHE A 683 -21.73 -45.37 -34.41
C PHE A 683 -23.26 -45.42 -34.51
N LEU A 684 -23.93 -44.28 -34.33
CA LEU A 684 -25.39 -44.17 -34.51
C LEU A 684 -25.80 -44.46 -35.97
N ALA A 685 -25.08 -43.89 -36.94
CA ALA A 685 -25.31 -44.13 -38.35
C ALA A 685 -25.06 -45.60 -38.74
N PHE A 686 -24.04 -46.23 -38.16
CA PHE A 686 -23.73 -47.65 -38.35
C PHE A 686 -24.83 -48.56 -37.78
N ILE A 687 -25.31 -48.27 -36.57
CA ILE A 687 -26.42 -49.02 -35.95
C ILE A 687 -27.72 -48.86 -36.75
N ILE A 688 -28.04 -47.65 -37.23
CA ILE A 688 -29.22 -47.42 -38.08
C ILE A 688 -29.09 -48.19 -39.40
N SER A 689 -27.89 -48.19 -40.01
CA SER A 689 -27.62 -48.93 -41.24
C SER A 689 -27.73 -50.44 -41.04
N LEU A 690 -27.18 -50.99 -39.95
CA LEU A 690 -27.32 -52.41 -39.61
C LEU A 690 -28.77 -52.79 -39.33
N SER A 691 -29.53 -51.91 -38.65
CA SER A 691 -30.95 -52.10 -38.36
C SER A 691 -31.77 -52.11 -39.65
N LEU A 692 -31.45 -51.23 -40.61
CA LEU A 692 -32.05 -51.23 -41.94
C LEU A 692 -31.68 -52.49 -42.74
N ILE A 693 -30.41 -52.94 -42.71
CA ILE A 693 -29.98 -54.18 -43.36
C ILE A 693 -30.69 -55.40 -42.76
N PHE A 694 -30.83 -55.48 -41.44
CA PHE A 694 -31.61 -56.53 -40.77
C PHE A 694 -33.10 -56.45 -41.13
N TYR A 695 -33.68 -55.25 -41.16
CA TYR A 695 -35.07 -55.04 -41.54
C TYR A 695 -35.35 -55.47 -42.98
N TYR A 696 -34.49 -55.11 -43.93
CA TYR A 696 -34.64 -55.46 -45.34
C TYR A 696 -34.25 -56.92 -45.66
N SER A 697 -33.26 -57.50 -44.99
CA SER A 697 -32.95 -58.94 -45.15
C SER A 697 -34.06 -59.84 -44.58
N LYS A 698 -34.74 -59.41 -43.51
CA LYS A 698 -35.92 -60.10 -42.97
C LYS A 698 -37.16 -59.94 -43.86
N LYS A 699 -37.26 -58.84 -44.62
CA LYS A 699 -38.32 -58.62 -45.63
C LYS A 699 -38.07 -59.40 -46.93
N GLY A 700 -36.80 -59.57 -47.34
CA GLY A 700 -36.40 -60.37 -48.50
C GLY A 700 -36.64 -61.89 -48.35
N ARG A 701 -36.65 -62.42 -47.11
CA ARG A 701 -36.99 -63.82 -46.83
C ARG A 701 -38.49 -64.16 -46.83
N ARG A 702 -39.37 -63.18 -47.07
CA ARG A 702 -40.84 -63.38 -47.20
C ARG A 702 -41.33 -63.45 -48.65
N SER A 703 -40.45 -63.40 -49.64
CA SER A 703 -40.80 -63.46 -51.07
C SER A 703 -40.18 -64.64 -51.83
N TYR A 704 -39.99 -65.78 -51.15
CA TYR A 704 -39.87 -67.10 -51.78
C TYR A 704 -40.78 -68.06 -51.04
N LYS A 705 -42.05 -68.06 -51.45
CA LYS A 705 -42.94 -69.21 -51.44
C LYS A 705 -43.60 -69.26 -52.80
#